data_AF-R7Q604-F1
#
_entry.id   AF-R7Q604-F1
#
_cell.length_a   1.000
_cell.length_b   1.000
_cell.length_c   1.000
_cell.angle_alpha   90.00
_cell.angle_beta   90.00
_cell.angle_gamma   90.00
#
_symmetry.space_group_name_H-M   'P 1'
#
loop_
_entity.id
_entity.type
_entity.pdbx_description
1 polymer ?
#
loop_
_entity_poly.entity_id
_entity_poly.type
_entity_poly.pdbx_seq_one_letter_code
_entity_poly.pdbx_strand_id
1 'polypeptide(L)'
;MSRFAKASPAAPAEKDWQYKLWDNDAVKGLDMLNRALFDAESAPQCQADILRLEVLYEHGGVYVDADIVSTQRDLRPALEAARDTGFMITYEPDTKDKPYSILGNSLIACTPRHPLILMLMSYIKQVYPHKRNHYGVEWVTGPLTYTKVLINPDMPVTVPPSKDFYPAFHYVPNPSAIDLTSFDSYCFQFGYTCSGLSEWVARNNKCKKAHDCNHHANIDYPLGKLKQFPAHVPPRATASEIPKVIHQFSFQGPDKLPERWTSTWSDNFCPANGFQYELWTWDKLKEEIGQFYCANLYAKDHMDAFSVNMLALEVLHRRGGYYVPLTTLFTGEATDPEAANLIFEQQDSATFGLGSIVGCATNSAAGKIKESYQNGYVTSDSHRDAPAHLVSDMRYGDEVASFASFKGTSRFLGASEMYYTPSPESDFGPMSTANSALLWAYDCQVPIFRIPEEKQMIPTLRESGKRAIVITSPEFGVHTSLVKEIPGVMYRLDQEGTEWDFIVINVEWEVDEDGLVVYKAASPFRSPKARYLGFIVNSHASDLVSSSNIETILERHDSGRVFVASEKSTHTSMTAKIFRAMPAITHACQTLAGYEPNFYRDRDEVMDNLLKGHRGDQIGFELQLDDQNRVMFRSWGENGGIDCECKVNPGMSGMAVEFLRIYHDQHVHFETSGAFVR
;
A
#
# COMPACT_ATOMS: atom_id res chain seq x y z
N MET A 1 -8.81 12.50 71.19
CA MET A 1 -9.87 11.46 71.31
C MET A 1 -10.81 11.67 70.14
N SER A 2 -11.13 10.79 69.20
CA SER A 2 -11.03 9.35 68.93
C SER A 2 -11.36 9.21 67.42
N ARG A 3 -10.91 8.29 66.58
CA ARG A 3 -10.10 7.06 66.66
C ARG A 3 -9.69 6.80 65.20
N PHE A 4 -8.40 6.59 64.96
CA PHE A 4 -7.90 5.93 63.76
C PHE A 4 -8.36 4.46 63.79
N ALA A 5 -9.00 4.00 62.73
CA ALA A 5 -9.23 2.57 62.49
C ALA A 5 -8.15 2.06 61.54
N LYS A 6 -7.44 1.02 61.98
CA LYS A 6 -6.40 0.31 61.22
C LYS A 6 -7.01 -0.37 59.98
N ALA A 7 -6.28 -0.29 58.87
CA ALA A 7 -6.57 -0.96 57.62
C ALA A 7 -6.62 -2.50 57.78
N SER A 8 -7.61 -3.11 57.13
CA SER A 8 -7.71 -4.55 56.86
C SER A 8 -6.93 -4.87 55.57
N PRO A 9 -6.40 -6.08 55.37
CA PRO A 9 -5.63 -6.42 54.17
C PRO A 9 -6.50 -6.36 52.92
N ALA A 10 -5.90 -5.84 51.85
CA ALA A 10 -6.51 -5.44 50.60
C ALA A 10 -7.47 -6.50 50.01
N ALA A 11 -8.70 -6.08 49.77
CA ALA A 11 -9.55 -6.68 48.74
C ALA A 11 -8.90 -6.46 47.36
N PRO A 12 -9.12 -7.35 46.38
CA PRO A 12 -8.59 -7.17 45.03
C PRO A 12 -9.07 -5.82 44.46
N ALA A 13 -8.15 -5.06 43.87
CA ALA A 13 -8.40 -3.71 43.35
C ALA A 13 -9.59 -3.72 42.39
N GLU A 14 -10.73 -3.16 42.82
CA GLU A 14 -11.74 -2.66 41.89
C GLU A 14 -11.05 -1.69 40.94
N LYS A 15 -11.37 -1.77 39.65
CA LYS A 15 -10.79 -0.86 38.65
C LYS A 15 -11.27 0.56 38.98
N ASP A 16 -10.36 1.40 39.49
CA ASP A 16 -10.63 2.80 39.89
C ASP A 16 -11.11 3.70 38.73
N TRP A 17 -10.97 3.25 37.48
CA TRP A 17 -11.33 4.01 36.28
C TRP A 17 -12.58 3.46 35.58
N GLN A 18 -13.52 4.35 35.28
CA GLN A 18 -14.66 4.07 34.40
C GLN A 18 -14.40 4.63 33.00
N TYR A 19 -14.38 3.76 32.00
CA TYR A 19 -14.35 4.16 30.59
C TYR A 19 -15.77 4.36 30.05
N LYS A 20 -15.98 5.42 29.26
CA LYS A 20 -17.23 5.68 28.55
C LYS A 20 -16.93 6.22 27.15
N LEU A 21 -17.39 5.51 26.12
CA LEU A 21 -17.43 6.01 24.75
C LEU A 21 -18.72 6.81 24.56
N TRP A 22 -18.60 8.03 24.03
CA TRP A 22 -19.74 8.89 23.71
C TRP A 22 -20.08 8.76 22.22
N ASP A 23 -20.90 7.77 21.90
CA ASP A 23 -21.46 7.61 20.56
C ASP A 23 -22.73 8.45 20.36
N ASN A 24 -23.27 8.43 19.13
CA ASN A 24 -24.47 9.20 18.80
C ASN A 24 -25.69 8.86 19.68
N ASP A 25 -25.81 7.62 20.15
CA ASP A 25 -26.93 7.21 21.00
C ASP A 25 -26.76 7.73 22.43
N ALA A 26 -25.54 7.69 22.98
CA ALA A 26 -25.22 8.28 24.27
C ALA A 26 -25.44 9.81 24.28
N VAL A 27 -25.22 10.48 23.14
CA VAL A 27 -25.34 11.95 23.00
C VAL A 27 -26.78 12.42 22.90
N LYS A 28 -27.70 11.61 22.37
CA LYS A 28 -29.13 11.98 22.21
C LYS A 28 -29.79 12.38 23.54
N GLY A 29 -29.40 11.72 24.62
CA GLY A 29 -29.94 11.98 25.97
C GLY A 29 -29.20 13.05 26.76
N LEU A 30 -28.14 13.64 26.21
CA LEU A 30 -27.33 14.63 26.93
C LEU A 30 -28.00 16.01 26.89
N ASP A 31 -28.16 16.64 28.05
CA ASP A 31 -28.57 18.04 28.12
C ASP A 31 -27.37 18.92 27.76
N MET A 32 -27.47 19.68 26.66
CA MET A 32 -26.35 20.44 26.08
C MET A 32 -26.71 21.92 25.96
N LEU A 33 -25.86 22.79 26.49
CA LEU A 33 -26.03 24.25 26.39
C LEU A 33 -25.99 24.74 24.93
N ASN A 34 -25.17 24.07 24.12
CA ASN A 34 -24.94 24.36 22.71
C ASN A 34 -25.62 23.35 21.77
N ARG A 35 -26.69 22.67 22.22
CA ARG A 35 -27.47 21.70 21.41
C ARG A 35 -27.78 22.22 20.00
N ALA A 36 -28.33 23.44 19.90
CA ALA A 36 -28.70 24.02 18.62
C ALA A 36 -27.51 24.24 17.67
N LEU A 37 -26.31 24.54 18.20
CA LEU A 37 -25.09 24.68 17.38
C LEU A 37 -24.57 23.30 16.95
N PHE A 38 -24.56 22.34 17.89
CA PHE A 38 -24.14 20.97 17.61
C PHE A 38 -25.01 20.32 16.52
N ASP A 39 -26.33 20.47 16.61
CA ASP A 39 -27.27 19.89 15.65
C ASP A 39 -27.21 20.58 14.26
N ALA A 40 -26.82 21.87 14.21
CA ALA A 40 -26.72 22.64 12.98
C ALA A 40 -25.37 22.48 12.25
N GLU A 41 -24.34 22.01 12.94
CA GLU A 41 -23.00 21.78 12.36
C GLU A 41 -22.97 20.48 11.55
N SER A 42 -22.40 20.55 10.34
CA SER A 42 -22.26 19.39 9.47
C SER A 42 -20.87 18.75 9.53
N ALA A 43 -19.87 19.47 10.03
CA ALA A 43 -18.51 18.96 10.19
C ALA A 43 -18.37 18.15 11.50
N PRO A 44 -18.13 16.83 11.44
CA PRO A 44 -18.07 15.98 12.65
C PRO A 44 -16.98 16.41 13.64
N GLN A 45 -15.86 16.94 13.15
CA GLN A 45 -14.78 17.45 14.00
C GLN A 45 -15.21 18.65 14.86
N CYS A 46 -16.02 19.56 14.29
CA CYS A 46 -16.60 20.68 15.05
C CYS A 46 -17.64 20.18 16.06
N GLN A 47 -18.46 19.19 15.67
CA GLN A 47 -19.41 18.56 16.58
C GLN A 47 -18.69 17.93 17.78
N ALA A 48 -17.57 17.24 17.55
CA ALA A 48 -16.73 16.67 18.60
C ALA A 48 -16.09 17.73 19.51
N ASP A 49 -15.64 18.86 18.96
CA ASP A 49 -15.13 20.00 19.74
C ASP A 49 -16.19 20.60 20.67
N ILE A 50 -17.44 20.70 20.21
CA ILE A 50 -18.56 21.20 21.02
C ILE A 50 -18.93 20.15 22.08
N LEU A 51 -19.10 18.89 21.67
CA LEU A 51 -19.56 17.81 22.54
C LEU A 51 -18.60 17.53 23.69
N ARG A 52 -17.27 17.54 23.46
CA ARG A 52 -16.30 17.25 24.52
C ARG A 52 -16.42 18.22 25.69
N LEU A 53 -16.71 19.50 25.40
CA LEU A 53 -16.91 20.51 26.43
C LEU A 53 -18.19 20.27 27.22
N GLU A 54 -19.29 19.93 26.56
CA GLU A 54 -20.57 19.61 27.21
C GLU A 54 -20.43 18.39 28.14
N VAL A 55 -19.76 17.34 27.67
CA VAL A 55 -19.47 16.13 28.45
C VAL A 55 -18.58 16.45 29.65
N LEU A 56 -17.48 17.17 29.45
CA LEU A 56 -16.56 17.56 30.52
C LEU A 56 -17.23 18.50 31.52
N TYR A 57 -18.13 19.37 31.07
CA TYR A 57 -18.87 20.26 31.97
C TYR A 57 -19.80 19.48 32.89
N GLU A 58 -20.55 18.51 32.36
CA GLU A 58 -21.50 17.75 33.19
C GLU A 58 -20.80 16.71 34.06
N HIS A 59 -19.79 16.01 33.54
CA HIS A 59 -19.22 14.82 34.16
C HIS A 59 -17.80 14.99 34.71
N GLY A 60 -17.06 16.03 34.29
CA GLY A 60 -15.63 16.13 34.52
C GLY A 60 -14.87 14.91 33.98
N GLY A 61 -13.75 14.58 34.63
CA GLY A 61 -12.92 13.43 34.30
C GLY A 61 -11.83 13.77 33.30
N VAL A 62 -11.42 12.78 32.50
CA VAL A 62 -10.39 12.91 31.46
C VAL A 62 -11.02 12.62 30.11
N TYR A 63 -11.02 13.61 29.23
CA TYR A 63 -11.33 13.45 27.82
C TYR A 63 -10.05 13.09 27.06
N VAL A 64 -10.17 12.15 26.13
CA VAL A 64 -9.14 11.80 25.16
C VAL A 64 -9.79 11.58 23.79
N ASP A 65 -9.15 12.06 22.73
CA ASP A 65 -9.57 11.73 21.36
C ASP A 65 -9.46 10.22 21.09
N ALA A 66 -10.30 9.71 20.18
CA ALA A 66 -10.38 8.28 19.88
C ALA A 66 -9.12 7.70 19.21
N ASP A 67 -8.23 8.57 18.72
CA ASP A 67 -6.94 8.24 18.12
C ASP A 67 -5.76 8.45 19.08
N ILE A 68 -6.03 8.67 20.37
CA ILE A 68 -5.04 8.66 21.44
C ILE A 68 -4.96 7.25 22.03
N VAL A 69 -3.75 6.69 22.05
CA VAL A 69 -3.46 5.38 22.62
C VAL A 69 -2.60 5.52 23.88
N SER A 70 -2.85 4.66 24.87
CA SER A 70 -2.06 4.62 26.10
C SER A 70 -0.73 3.91 25.88
N THR A 71 0.34 4.49 26.39
CA THR A 71 1.70 3.89 26.49
C THR A 71 1.86 3.05 27.77
N GLN A 72 0.77 2.75 28.48
CA GLN A 72 0.72 2.02 29.75
C GLN A 72 1.30 2.76 30.98
N ARG A 73 1.71 4.02 30.85
CA ARG A 73 2.11 4.85 32.00
C ARG A 73 0.88 5.35 32.75
N ASP A 74 0.95 5.31 34.07
CA ASP A 74 -0.14 5.70 34.97
C ASP A 74 -0.39 7.21 34.95
N LEU A 75 -1.60 7.65 34.60
CA LEU A 75 -1.99 9.06 34.51
C LEU A 75 -2.09 9.79 35.87
N ARG A 76 -2.19 9.06 36.99
CA ARG A 76 -2.43 9.65 38.33
C ARG A 76 -1.44 10.75 38.74
N PRO A 77 -0.11 10.63 38.49
CA PRO A 77 0.84 11.70 38.82
C PRO A 77 0.55 13.01 38.08
N ALA A 78 0.10 12.96 36.83
CA ALA A 78 -0.27 14.16 36.09
C ALA A 78 -1.54 14.82 36.64
N LEU A 79 -2.51 13.99 37.06
CA LEU A 79 -3.77 14.49 37.64
C LEU A 79 -3.55 15.09 39.03
N GLU A 80 -2.66 14.53 39.85
CA GLU A 80 -2.32 15.12 41.15
C GLU A 80 -1.68 16.51 40.96
N ALA A 81 -0.88 16.71 39.91
CA ALA A 81 -0.33 18.03 39.58
C ALA A 81 -1.41 19.06 39.17
N ALA A 82 -2.60 18.61 38.76
CA ALA A 82 -3.74 19.45 38.40
C ALA A 82 -4.77 19.59 39.53
N ARG A 83 -4.46 19.08 40.74
CA ARG A 83 -5.42 19.05 41.85
C ARG A 83 -5.87 20.43 42.31
N ASP A 84 -4.95 21.39 42.37
CA ASP A 84 -5.24 22.74 42.89
C ASP A 84 -6.02 23.61 41.90
N THR A 85 -5.80 23.39 40.60
CA THR A 85 -6.52 24.09 39.53
C THR A 85 -7.84 23.39 39.18
N GLY A 86 -7.91 22.08 39.37
CA GLY A 86 -9.04 21.26 38.91
C GLY A 86 -9.17 21.22 37.38
N PHE A 87 -8.12 21.62 36.65
CA PHE A 87 -8.11 21.71 35.19
C PHE A 87 -6.70 21.48 34.61
N MET A 88 -6.59 20.57 33.65
CA MET A 88 -5.36 20.22 32.95
C MET A 88 -5.57 20.22 31.45
N ILE A 89 -4.63 20.84 30.73
CA ILE A 89 -4.53 20.83 29.25
C ILE A 89 -3.05 20.98 28.89
N THR A 90 -2.61 20.46 27.76
CA THR A 90 -1.19 20.49 27.36
C THR A 90 -0.99 21.21 26.03
N TYR A 91 0.22 21.71 25.77
CA TYR A 91 0.59 22.24 24.47
C TYR A 91 0.77 21.11 23.44
N GLU A 92 0.24 21.29 22.25
CA GLU A 92 0.67 20.54 21.06
C GLU A 92 2.10 20.96 20.68
N PRO A 93 2.95 20.03 20.19
CA PRO A 93 4.28 20.37 19.72
C PRO A 93 4.25 21.30 18.51
N ASP A 94 5.21 22.22 18.45
CA ASP A 94 5.44 23.04 17.26
C ASP A 94 5.75 22.13 16.06
N THR A 95 5.10 22.37 14.94
CA THR A 95 5.41 21.68 13.67
C THR A 95 6.06 22.65 12.69
N LYS A 96 6.69 22.11 11.64
CA LYS A 96 7.25 22.94 10.56
C LYS A 96 6.23 23.92 9.97
N ASP A 97 4.96 23.50 9.93
CA ASP A 97 3.84 24.28 9.38
C ASP A 97 3.10 25.12 10.43
N LYS A 98 3.37 24.90 11.73
CA LYS A 98 2.80 25.65 12.87
C LYS A 98 3.92 25.97 13.87
N PRO A 99 4.70 27.05 13.65
CA PRO A 99 5.88 27.38 14.44
C PRO A 99 5.54 28.07 15.78
N TYR A 100 4.41 27.75 16.38
CA TYR A 100 3.95 28.34 17.62
C TYR A 100 3.13 27.32 18.42
N SER A 101 3.37 27.29 19.73
CA SER A 101 2.73 26.32 20.62
C SER A 101 1.29 26.72 20.87
N ILE A 102 0.38 25.76 20.72
CA ILE A 102 -1.06 25.92 20.93
C ILE A 102 -1.54 24.90 21.96
N LEU A 103 -2.54 25.26 22.75
CA LEU A 103 -3.17 24.32 23.68
C LEU A 103 -3.99 23.29 22.89
N GLY A 104 -3.62 22.02 23.00
CA GLY A 104 -4.31 20.92 22.35
C GLY A 104 -5.61 20.59 23.05
N ASN A 105 -6.68 20.43 22.28
CA ASN A 105 -7.99 20.07 22.82
C ASN A 105 -8.25 18.55 22.79
N SER A 106 -7.27 17.75 22.34
CA SER A 106 -7.37 16.30 22.21
C SER A 106 -7.24 15.54 23.53
N LEU A 107 -6.67 16.17 24.57
CA LEU A 107 -6.63 15.65 25.94
C LEU A 107 -6.88 16.76 26.95
N ILE A 108 -7.94 16.61 27.74
CA ILE A 108 -8.34 17.60 28.76
C ILE A 108 -8.78 16.84 30.00
N ALA A 109 -8.30 17.26 31.18
CA ALA A 109 -8.84 16.78 32.43
C ALA A 109 -9.46 17.93 33.22
N CYS A 110 -10.64 17.73 33.80
CA CYS A 110 -11.23 18.74 34.67
C CYS A 110 -12.19 18.15 35.71
N THR A 111 -12.48 18.94 36.73
CA THR A 111 -13.59 18.66 37.65
C THR A 111 -14.94 18.97 36.99
N PRO A 112 -16.03 18.28 37.39
CA PRO A 112 -17.36 18.60 36.88
C PRO A 112 -17.71 20.08 37.13
N ARG A 113 -18.38 20.68 36.15
CA ARG A 113 -18.85 22.07 36.14
C ARG A 113 -17.73 23.11 36.24
N HIS A 114 -16.55 22.79 35.73
CA HIS A 114 -15.39 23.69 35.77
C HIS A 114 -15.67 25.03 35.06
N PRO A 115 -15.38 26.20 35.67
CA PRO A 115 -15.66 27.51 35.07
C PRO A 115 -14.99 27.76 33.72
N LEU A 116 -13.77 27.23 33.52
CA LEU A 116 -13.06 27.39 32.23
C LEU A 116 -13.73 26.63 31.09
N ILE A 117 -14.38 25.49 31.37
CA ILE A 117 -15.17 24.78 30.36
C ILE A 117 -16.39 25.61 29.97
N LEU A 118 -17.12 26.17 30.93
CA LEU A 118 -18.26 27.05 30.66
C LEU A 118 -17.86 28.30 29.86
N MET A 119 -16.70 28.87 30.17
CA MET A 119 -16.12 30.00 29.44
C MET A 119 -15.84 29.63 27.98
N LEU A 120 -15.22 28.48 27.71
CA LEU A 120 -14.98 27.98 26.35
C LEU A 120 -16.31 27.76 25.60
N MET A 121 -17.27 27.07 26.23
CA MET A 121 -18.60 26.84 25.65
C MET A 121 -19.32 28.14 25.28
N SER A 122 -19.25 29.14 26.18
CA SER A 122 -19.87 30.45 25.97
C SER A 122 -19.17 31.26 24.89
N TYR A 123 -17.84 31.21 24.85
CA TYR A 123 -17.06 31.88 23.82
C TYR A 123 -17.35 31.31 22.44
N ILE A 124 -17.33 29.97 22.30
CA ILE A 124 -17.68 29.28 21.05
C ILE A 124 -19.08 29.69 20.60
N LYS A 125 -20.06 29.67 21.50
CA LYS A 125 -21.45 30.06 21.20
C LYS A 125 -21.55 31.47 20.60
N GLN A 126 -20.74 32.41 21.09
CA GLN A 126 -20.74 33.78 20.61
C GLN A 126 -20.02 33.94 19.26
N VAL A 127 -18.88 33.29 19.07
CA VAL A 127 -18.07 33.50 17.86
C VAL A 127 -18.50 32.64 16.68
N TYR A 128 -19.11 31.48 16.93
CA TYR A 128 -19.44 30.50 15.90
C TYR A 128 -20.28 31.10 14.75
N PRO A 129 -21.41 31.80 14.99
CA PRO A 129 -22.24 32.36 13.92
C PRO A 129 -21.51 33.36 13.02
N HIS A 130 -20.48 34.01 13.55
CA HIS A 130 -19.73 35.05 12.85
C HIS A 130 -18.47 34.55 12.17
N LYS A 131 -17.91 33.41 12.61
CA LYS A 131 -16.61 32.92 12.15
C LYS A 131 -16.67 31.65 11.34
N ARG A 132 -17.67 30.79 11.56
CA ARG A 132 -17.69 29.45 10.99
C ARG A 132 -17.67 29.41 9.46
N ASN A 133 -18.27 30.43 8.81
CA ASN A 133 -18.30 30.57 7.36
C ASN A 133 -17.01 31.12 6.75
N HIS A 134 -16.06 31.58 7.59
CA HIS A 134 -14.87 32.30 7.15
C HIS A 134 -13.56 31.65 7.59
N TYR A 135 -13.61 30.76 8.59
CA TYR A 135 -12.43 30.18 9.22
C TYR A 135 -12.56 28.67 9.39
N GLY A 136 -11.40 28.01 9.40
CA GLY A 136 -11.26 26.59 9.70
C GLY A 136 -11.67 26.24 11.13
N VAL A 137 -11.88 24.95 11.35
CA VAL A 137 -12.36 24.37 12.62
C VAL A 137 -11.46 24.77 13.79
N GLU A 138 -10.15 24.74 13.57
CA GLU A 138 -9.11 25.07 14.54
C GLU A 138 -9.27 26.48 15.14
N TRP A 139 -9.84 27.43 14.37
CA TRP A 139 -10.05 28.83 14.76
C TRP A 139 -11.38 29.11 15.43
N VAL A 140 -12.35 28.21 15.33
CA VAL A 140 -13.74 28.45 15.74
C VAL A 140 -14.13 27.60 16.94
N THR A 141 -13.84 26.30 16.88
CA THR A 141 -14.15 25.33 17.94
C THR A 141 -12.92 24.58 18.44
N GLY A 142 -11.82 24.58 17.68
CA GLY A 142 -10.62 23.78 17.96
C GLY A 142 -9.51 24.49 18.76
N PRO A 143 -8.27 23.97 18.73
CA PRO A 143 -7.15 24.36 19.59
C PRO A 143 -6.81 25.87 19.67
N LEU A 144 -6.98 26.63 18.59
CA LEU A 144 -6.68 28.07 18.62
C LEU A 144 -7.71 28.86 19.43
N THR A 145 -8.95 28.38 19.47
CA THR A 145 -9.97 28.93 20.37
C THR A 145 -9.61 28.69 21.82
N TYR A 146 -9.14 27.49 22.16
CA TYR A 146 -8.72 27.14 23.51
C TYR A 146 -7.53 28.00 23.93
N THR A 147 -6.51 28.07 23.07
CA THR A 147 -5.33 28.93 23.27
C THR A 147 -5.77 30.36 23.51
N LYS A 148 -6.58 30.95 22.61
CA LYS A 148 -7.02 32.34 22.76
C LYS A 148 -7.77 32.60 24.08
N VAL A 149 -8.59 31.66 24.53
CA VAL A 149 -9.41 31.81 25.73
C VAL A 149 -8.60 31.58 27.02
N LEU A 150 -7.59 30.70 26.98
CA LEU A 150 -6.90 30.22 28.18
C LEU A 150 -5.46 30.72 28.34
N ILE A 151 -4.84 31.35 27.33
CA ILE A 151 -3.42 31.74 27.36
C ILE A 151 -3.08 32.87 28.35
N ASN A 152 -4.08 33.47 29.00
CA ASN A 152 -3.81 34.51 29.99
C ASN A 152 -3.03 33.92 31.18
N PRO A 153 -1.87 34.51 31.56
CA PRO A 153 -1.02 34.00 32.65
C PRO A 153 -1.74 33.81 34.00
N ASP A 154 -2.82 34.55 34.25
CA ASP A 154 -3.58 34.48 35.51
C ASP A 154 -4.67 33.39 35.47
N MET A 155 -4.79 32.63 34.39
CA MET A 155 -5.76 31.54 34.30
C MET A 155 -5.36 30.36 35.19
N PRO A 156 -6.28 29.79 35.99
CA PRO A 156 -6.00 28.65 36.85
C PRO A 156 -5.97 27.35 36.02
N VAL A 157 -4.92 27.18 35.23
CA VAL A 157 -4.73 26.05 34.31
C VAL A 157 -3.41 25.36 34.65
N THR A 158 -3.46 24.03 34.82
CA THR A 158 -2.23 23.22 34.88
C THR A 158 -1.83 22.79 33.48
N VAL A 159 -0.62 23.17 33.06
CA VAL A 159 -0.05 22.78 31.77
C VAL A 159 1.17 21.89 31.97
N PRO A 160 1.02 20.55 31.91
CA PRO A 160 2.15 19.65 32.02
C PRO A 160 3.07 19.72 30.78
N PRO A 161 4.29 19.17 30.82
CA PRO A 161 5.19 19.17 29.68
C PRO A 161 4.58 18.46 28.46
N SER A 162 4.66 19.11 27.29
CA SER A 162 4.09 18.59 26.03
C SER A 162 4.55 17.16 25.71
N LYS A 163 5.85 16.86 25.89
CA LYS A 163 6.45 15.53 25.65
C LYS A 163 5.80 14.39 26.44
N ASP A 164 5.17 14.69 27.58
CA ASP A 164 4.53 13.67 28.42
C ASP A 164 3.21 13.18 27.80
N PHE A 165 2.64 13.91 26.84
CA PHE A 165 1.35 13.59 26.21
C PHE A 165 1.43 13.52 24.67
N TYR A 166 2.34 14.28 24.07
CA TYR A 166 2.62 14.32 22.64
C TYR A 166 4.11 14.06 22.39
N PRO A 167 4.60 12.83 22.61
CA PRO A 167 6.01 12.49 22.44
C PRO A 167 6.47 12.57 20.97
N ALA A 168 5.54 12.39 20.04
CA ALA A 168 5.66 12.69 18.62
C ALA A 168 4.27 13.15 18.12
N PHE A 169 4.24 14.03 17.12
CA PHE A 169 3.00 14.66 16.66
C PHE A 169 2.83 14.53 15.15
N HIS A 170 1.63 14.11 14.72
CA HIS A 170 1.19 14.05 13.32
C HIS A 170 2.09 13.26 12.35
N TYR A 171 2.81 12.27 12.85
CA TYR A 171 3.55 11.36 12.00
C TYR A 171 3.13 9.94 12.34
N VAL A 172 2.53 9.27 11.35
CA VAL A 172 2.85 7.88 10.95
C VAL A 172 1.75 7.39 9.99
N PRO A 173 2.07 7.14 8.72
CA PRO A 173 1.12 6.59 7.75
C PRO A 173 0.83 5.09 7.98
N ASN A 174 1.45 4.41 8.94
CA ASN A 174 1.10 3.03 9.33
C ASN A 174 1.11 2.86 10.86
N PRO A 175 -0.05 2.94 11.53
CA PRO A 175 -0.13 2.82 12.99
C PRO A 175 0.53 1.57 13.58
N SER A 176 0.56 0.49 12.81
CA SER A 176 1.11 -0.80 13.25
C SER A 176 2.64 -0.82 13.32
N ALA A 177 3.31 0.18 12.73
CA ALA A 177 4.77 0.29 12.74
C ALA A 177 5.31 1.00 13.99
N ILE A 178 4.44 1.61 14.81
CA ILE A 178 4.87 2.34 15.99
C ILE A 178 5.08 1.38 17.16
N ASP A 179 6.30 1.34 17.67
CA ASP A 179 6.56 0.76 18.99
C ASP A 179 6.15 1.74 20.10
N LEU A 180 4.93 1.60 20.59
CA LEU A 180 4.39 2.43 21.68
C LEU A 180 5.19 2.29 22.99
N THR A 181 5.98 1.23 23.16
CA THR A 181 6.78 1.00 24.37
C THR A 181 8.06 1.83 24.39
N SER A 182 8.45 2.41 23.26
CA SER A 182 9.64 3.26 23.13
C SER A 182 9.46 4.69 23.69
N PHE A 183 8.22 5.10 23.99
CA PHE A 183 7.91 6.45 24.46
C PHE A 183 7.75 6.50 25.98
N ASP A 184 8.54 7.34 26.66
CA ASP A 184 8.32 7.71 28.06
C ASP A 184 7.29 8.85 28.17
N SER A 185 6.05 8.56 27.77
CA SER A 185 4.90 9.46 27.86
C SER A 185 3.71 8.74 28.51
N TYR A 186 2.60 9.43 28.75
CA TYR A 186 1.32 8.85 29.19
C TYR A 186 0.50 8.29 28.02
N CYS A 187 0.63 8.90 26.85
CA CYS A 187 -0.10 8.55 25.65
C CYS A 187 0.65 8.94 24.37
N PHE A 188 0.11 8.49 23.25
CA PHE A 188 0.54 8.81 21.90
C PHE A 188 -0.69 9.18 21.05
N GLN A 189 -0.63 10.27 20.28
CA GLN A 189 -1.71 10.70 19.39
C GLN A 189 -1.32 10.50 17.93
N PHE A 190 -2.18 9.80 17.16
CA PHE A 190 -1.93 9.62 15.72
C PHE A 190 -2.34 10.80 14.84
N GLY A 191 -3.37 11.57 15.22
CA GLY A 191 -3.86 12.72 14.46
C GLY A 191 -4.75 12.32 13.28
N TYR A 192 -5.90 11.69 13.53
CA TYR A 192 -6.77 11.02 12.56
C TYR A 192 -6.99 11.82 11.26
N THR A 193 -7.34 13.10 11.38
CA THR A 193 -7.67 13.98 10.24
C THR A 193 -6.46 14.74 9.67
N CYS A 194 -5.31 14.72 10.35
CA CYS A 194 -4.21 15.62 10.06
C CYS A 194 -2.91 14.91 9.64
N SER A 195 -2.80 13.60 9.91
CA SER A 195 -1.61 12.80 9.58
C SER A 195 -1.78 11.89 8.36
N GLY A 196 -2.93 11.95 7.69
CA GLY A 196 -3.29 11.00 6.64
C GLY A 196 -3.78 9.64 7.20
N LEU A 197 -3.97 9.55 8.52
CA LEU A 197 -4.48 8.33 9.16
C LEU A 197 -5.90 7.99 8.68
N SER A 198 -6.78 8.97 8.44
CA SER A 198 -8.12 8.72 7.88
C SER A 198 -8.09 8.00 6.55
N GLU A 199 -7.22 8.41 5.64
CA GLU A 199 -7.02 7.83 4.32
C GLU A 199 -6.33 6.47 4.42
N TRP A 200 -5.43 6.31 5.39
CA TRP A 200 -4.83 5.01 5.67
C TRP A 200 -5.88 4.04 6.21
N VAL A 201 -6.67 4.42 7.21
CA VAL A 201 -7.76 3.60 7.77
C VAL A 201 -8.76 3.29 6.66
N ALA A 202 -9.21 4.27 5.88
CA ALA A 202 -10.14 4.00 4.77
C ALA A 202 -9.60 2.94 3.78
N ARG A 203 -8.29 2.96 3.49
CA ARG A 203 -7.64 1.98 2.60
C ARG A 203 -7.28 0.66 3.26
N ASN A 204 -7.09 0.63 4.58
CA ASN A 204 -6.52 -0.50 5.31
C ASN A 204 -7.42 -1.03 6.44
N ASN A 205 -8.69 -0.57 6.52
CA ASN A 205 -9.63 -0.98 7.56
C ASN A 205 -10.03 -2.45 7.40
N LYS A 206 -9.21 -3.31 7.98
CA LYS A 206 -9.46 -4.75 8.11
C LYS A 206 -10.15 -5.03 9.43
N CYS A 207 -11.31 -4.41 9.67
CA CYS A 207 -12.05 -4.63 10.89
C CYS A 207 -12.34 -6.13 11.07
N LYS A 208 -11.64 -6.77 12.01
CA LYS A 208 -11.80 -8.20 12.33
C LYS A 208 -13.16 -8.53 12.96
N LYS A 209 -13.91 -7.50 13.32
CA LYS A 209 -15.24 -7.56 13.94
C LYS A 209 -16.29 -6.90 13.05
N ALA A 210 -16.13 -6.90 11.72
CA ALA A 210 -17.09 -6.23 10.84
C ALA A 210 -18.53 -6.75 11.04
N HIS A 211 -18.69 -8.05 11.36
CA HIS A 211 -20.00 -8.64 11.67
C HIS A 211 -20.66 -8.09 12.93
N ASP A 212 -19.86 -7.67 13.91
CA ASP A 212 -20.34 -7.08 15.17
C ASP A 212 -20.32 -5.54 15.14
N CYS A 213 -19.89 -4.95 14.02
CA CYS A 213 -19.67 -3.53 13.89
C CYS A 213 -20.85 -2.84 13.18
N ASN A 214 -21.56 -1.97 13.91
CA ASN A 214 -22.67 -1.18 13.37
C ASN A 214 -22.30 -0.37 12.12
N HIS A 215 -21.05 0.08 12.01
CA HIS A 215 -20.56 0.78 10.81
C HIS A 215 -20.55 -0.15 9.59
N HIS A 216 -19.92 -1.33 9.71
CA HIS A 216 -19.76 -2.27 8.59
C HIS A 216 -21.09 -2.91 8.18
N ALA A 217 -22.04 -3.04 9.10
CA ALA A 217 -23.39 -3.52 8.80
C ALA A 217 -24.17 -2.62 7.82
N ASN A 218 -23.79 -1.34 7.73
CA ASN A 218 -24.49 -0.33 6.92
C ASN A 218 -23.72 0.11 5.67
N ILE A 219 -22.51 -0.41 5.44
CA ILE A 219 -21.72 -0.11 4.25
C ILE A 219 -22.11 -1.06 3.11
N ASP A 220 -22.29 -0.49 1.92
CA ASP A 220 -22.31 -1.26 0.69
C ASP A 220 -20.88 -1.36 0.16
N TYR A 221 -20.25 -2.51 0.37
CA TYR A 221 -18.89 -2.72 -0.12
C TYR A 221 -18.91 -2.90 -1.63
N PRO A 222 -17.75 -2.78 -2.30
CA PRO A 222 -17.69 -2.95 -3.73
C PRO A 222 -18.40 -4.23 -4.23
N LEU A 223 -18.23 -5.39 -3.55
CA LEU A 223 -18.85 -6.70 -3.89
C LEU A 223 -20.22 -6.93 -3.21
N GLY A 224 -20.84 -5.89 -2.66
CA GLY A 224 -22.13 -5.94 -1.97
C GLY A 224 -22.03 -5.88 -0.45
N LYS A 225 -23.17 -6.05 0.24
CA LYS A 225 -23.24 -5.98 1.71
C LYS A 225 -22.61 -7.20 2.38
N LEU A 226 -22.14 -6.98 3.62
CA LEU A 226 -21.61 -8.02 4.48
C LEU A 226 -22.66 -9.09 4.79
N LYS A 227 -22.42 -10.32 4.34
CA LYS A 227 -23.27 -11.48 4.63
C LYS A 227 -22.99 -11.99 6.04
N GLN A 228 -24.04 -12.27 6.81
CA GLN A 228 -23.85 -12.85 8.15
C GLN A 228 -23.41 -14.33 8.05
N PHE A 229 -22.43 -14.70 8.88
CA PHE A 229 -22.08 -16.12 9.04
C PHE A 229 -23.27 -16.91 9.60
N PRO A 230 -23.47 -18.17 9.18
CA PRO A 230 -24.51 -19.01 9.77
C PRO A 230 -24.23 -19.22 11.27
N ALA A 231 -25.30 -19.21 12.08
CA ALA A 231 -25.21 -19.37 13.53
C ALA A 231 -24.55 -20.70 13.92
N HIS A 232 -24.82 -21.75 13.14
CA HIS A 232 -24.17 -23.05 13.25
C HIS A 232 -23.36 -23.32 11.99
N VAL A 233 -22.04 -23.31 12.11
CA VAL A 233 -21.15 -23.83 11.07
C VAL A 233 -20.93 -25.31 11.39
N PRO A 234 -21.37 -26.26 10.54
CA PRO A 234 -21.07 -27.67 10.78
C PRO A 234 -19.54 -27.87 10.83
N PRO A 235 -19.02 -28.62 11.81
CA PRO A 235 -17.57 -28.76 12.03
C PRO A 235 -16.87 -29.52 10.89
N ARG A 236 -17.61 -30.25 10.06
CA ARG A 236 -17.11 -30.86 8.82
C ARG A 236 -18.29 -31.13 7.90
N ALA A 237 -18.21 -30.71 6.64
CA ALA A 237 -19.17 -31.16 5.64
C ALA A 237 -19.03 -32.68 5.47
N THR A 238 -20.15 -33.37 5.28
CA THR A 238 -20.13 -34.75 4.76
C THR A 238 -19.39 -34.74 3.43
N ALA A 239 -18.47 -35.68 3.21
CA ALA A 239 -17.66 -35.79 2.01
C ALA A 239 -18.54 -35.72 0.75
N SER A 240 -18.65 -34.53 0.18
CA SER A 240 -19.25 -34.29 -1.11
C SER A 240 -18.15 -34.23 -2.15
N GLU A 241 -18.43 -34.76 -3.33
CA GLU A 241 -17.51 -34.68 -4.47
C GLU A 241 -17.22 -33.20 -4.79
N ILE A 242 -15.94 -32.88 -4.96
CA ILE A 242 -15.51 -31.54 -5.37
C ILE A 242 -15.90 -31.37 -6.85
N PRO A 243 -16.71 -30.36 -7.21
CA PRO A 243 -17.05 -30.11 -8.61
C PRO A 243 -15.78 -29.96 -9.48
N LYS A 244 -15.80 -30.49 -10.70
CA LYS A 244 -14.70 -30.32 -11.66
C LYS A 244 -14.76 -28.95 -12.32
N VAL A 245 -14.50 -27.90 -11.53
CA VAL A 245 -14.49 -26.51 -11.99
C VAL A 245 -13.21 -25.85 -11.54
N ILE A 246 -12.49 -25.20 -12.46
CA ILE A 246 -11.33 -24.37 -12.14
C ILE A 246 -11.76 -22.92 -12.03
N HIS A 247 -11.35 -22.27 -10.96
CA HIS A 247 -11.60 -20.86 -10.69
C HIS A 247 -10.29 -20.07 -10.72
N GLN A 248 -10.24 -19.02 -11.53
CA GLN A 248 -9.15 -18.03 -11.54
C GLN A 248 -9.74 -16.62 -11.41
N PHE A 249 -8.94 -15.66 -10.97
CA PHE A 249 -9.36 -14.26 -10.79
C PHE A 249 -8.62 -13.33 -11.74
N SER A 250 -9.33 -12.43 -12.40
CA SER A 250 -8.71 -11.30 -13.09
C SER A 250 -9.62 -10.10 -12.98
N PHE A 251 -9.11 -9.04 -12.35
CA PHE A 251 -9.88 -7.84 -12.03
C PHE A 251 -9.65 -6.71 -13.05
N GLN A 252 -9.03 -7.04 -14.17
CA GLN A 252 -8.79 -6.08 -15.24
C GLN A 252 -9.93 -6.00 -16.24
N GLY A 253 -9.89 -4.96 -17.06
CA GLY A 253 -10.78 -4.86 -18.22
C GLY A 253 -10.58 -6.04 -19.18
N PRO A 254 -11.60 -6.37 -19.99
CA PRO A 254 -11.55 -7.49 -20.94
C PRO A 254 -10.36 -7.46 -21.91
N ASP A 255 -9.87 -6.26 -22.25
CA ASP A 255 -8.73 -6.01 -23.14
C ASP A 255 -7.36 -6.25 -22.48
N LYS A 256 -7.35 -6.57 -21.18
CA LYS A 256 -6.15 -6.65 -20.33
C LYS A 256 -6.03 -7.98 -19.59
N LEU A 257 -6.78 -8.98 -20.02
CA LEU A 257 -6.77 -10.31 -19.44
C LEU A 257 -5.48 -11.06 -19.81
N PRO A 258 -4.93 -11.90 -18.90
CA PRO A 258 -3.77 -12.73 -19.20
C PRO A 258 -4.15 -13.97 -20.03
N GLU A 259 -4.73 -13.76 -21.23
CA GLU A 259 -5.31 -14.82 -22.07
C GLU A 259 -4.40 -16.04 -22.24
N ARG A 260 -3.09 -15.82 -22.41
CA ARG A 260 -2.11 -16.91 -22.58
C ARG A 260 -1.91 -17.76 -21.34
N TRP A 261 -2.08 -17.20 -20.16
CA TRP A 261 -1.97 -17.97 -18.92
C TRP A 261 -3.27 -18.72 -18.66
N THR A 262 -4.41 -18.04 -18.84
CA THR A 262 -5.72 -18.64 -18.66
C THR A 262 -5.99 -19.75 -19.67
N SER A 263 -5.50 -19.63 -20.92
CA SER A 263 -5.70 -20.63 -21.98
C SER A 263 -5.03 -21.97 -21.68
N THR A 264 -3.94 -21.98 -20.89
CA THR A 264 -3.32 -23.23 -20.45
C THR A 264 -4.31 -24.10 -19.66
N TRP A 265 -5.24 -23.48 -18.94
CA TRP A 265 -6.30 -24.18 -18.24
C TRP A 265 -7.59 -24.27 -19.06
N SER A 266 -8.09 -23.14 -19.59
CA SER A 266 -9.38 -23.07 -20.25
C SER A 266 -9.45 -23.85 -21.56
N ASP A 267 -8.38 -23.81 -22.35
CA ASP A 267 -8.37 -24.31 -23.72
C ASP A 267 -7.64 -25.66 -23.82
N ASN A 268 -6.68 -25.91 -22.93
CA ASN A 268 -5.89 -27.14 -22.93
C ASN A 268 -6.36 -28.14 -21.85
N PHE A 269 -6.19 -27.81 -20.56
CA PHE A 269 -6.46 -28.76 -19.48
C PHE A 269 -7.94 -29.13 -19.37
N CYS A 270 -8.82 -28.13 -19.27
CA CYS A 270 -10.24 -28.33 -18.95
C CYS A 270 -10.99 -29.18 -19.98
N PRO A 271 -10.90 -28.90 -21.31
CA PRO A 271 -11.61 -29.67 -22.32
C PRO A 271 -11.17 -31.14 -22.36
N ALA A 272 -9.89 -31.40 -22.12
CA ALA A 272 -9.34 -32.75 -22.19
C ALA A 272 -9.60 -33.59 -20.93
N ASN A 273 -9.78 -32.95 -19.77
CA ASN A 273 -9.98 -33.62 -18.48
C ASN A 273 -11.44 -33.57 -17.97
N GLY A 274 -12.35 -32.96 -18.75
CA GLY A 274 -13.76 -32.81 -18.39
C GLY A 274 -13.99 -31.85 -17.23
N PHE A 275 -13.14 -30.82 -17.10
CA PHE A 275 -13.34 -29.72 -16.16
C PHE A 275 -14.02 -28.54 -16.85
N GLN A 276 -14.75 -27.75 -16.07
CA GLN A 276 -15.22 -26.43 -16.47
C GLN A 276 -14.20 -25.37 -16.05
N TYR A 277 -14.17 -24.25 -16.78
CA TYR A 277 -13.28 -23.14 -16.48
C TYR A 277 -14.08 -21.88 -16.19
N GLU A 278 -13.76 -21.21 -15.09
CA GLU A 278 -14.42 -19.99 -14.64
C GLU A 278 -13.38 -18.90 -14.32
N LEU A 279 -13.34 -17.86 -15.16
CA LEU A 279 -12.62 -16.63 -14.85
C LEU A 279 -13.55 -15.63 -14.15
N TRP A 280 -13.16 -15.21 -12.95
CA TRP A 280 -13.90 -14.26 -12.14
C TRP A 280 -13.41 -12.83 -12.35
N THR A 281 -14.28 -12.00 -12.90
CA THR A 281 -14.11 -10.55 -12.94
C THR A 281 -14.91 -9.88 -11.83
N TRP A 282 -14.65 -8.59 -11.62
CA TRP A 282 -15.36 -7.77 -10.66
C TRP A 282 -16.88 -7.78 -10.85
N ASP A 283 -17.32 -7.55 -12.08
CA ASP A 283 -18.75 -7.49 -12.42
C ASP A 283 -19.41 -8.87 -12.27
N LYS A 284 -18.71 -9.93 -12.68
CA LYS A 284 -19.21 -11.30 -12.58
C LYS A 284 -19.37 -11.77 -11.13
N LEU A 285 -18.41 -11.46 -10.26
CA LEU A 285 -18.52 -11.75 -8.83
C LEU A 285 -19.72 -11.04 -8.21
N LYS A 286 -19.94 -9.78 -8.58
CA LYS A 286 -21.07 -8.99 -8.09
C LYS A 286 -22.41 -9.51 -8.61
N GLU A 287 -22.49 -9.89 -9.88
CA GLU A 287 -23.71 -10.38 -10.52
C GLU A 287 -24.09 -11.80 -10.05
N GLU A 288 -23.13 -12.72 -10.00
CA GLU A 288 -23.41 -14.14 -9.78
C GLU A 288 -23.33 -14.59 -8.32
N ILE A 289 -22.50 -13.93 -7.51
CA ILE A 289 -22.35 -14.26 -6.08
C ILE A 289 -23.01 -13.17 -5.22
N GLY A 290 -22.63 -11.90 -5.42
CA GLY A 290 -23.28 -10.70 -4.90
C GLY A 290 -23.33 -10.51 -3.38
N GLN A 291 -22.97 -11.51 -2.58
CA GLN A 291 -22.94 -11.45 -1.12
C GLN A 291 -21.82 -12.31 -0.56
N PHE A 292 -20.96 -11.68 0.23
CA PHE A 292 -19.76 -12.29 0.80
C PHE A 292 -19.71 -12.07 2.31
N TYR A 293 -19.22 -13.06 3.05
CA TYR A 293 -19.00 -12.96 4.50
C TYR A 293 -17.92 -11.93 4.81
N CYS A 294 -16.92 -11.82 3.96
CA CYS A 294 -15.74 -11.00 4.14
C CYS A 294 -15.71 -9.81 3.16
N ALA A 295 -16.89 -9.33 2.73
CA ALA A 295 -17.03 -8.23 1.77
C ALA A 295 -16.19 -6.98 2.12
N ASN A 296 -15.96 -6.74 3.42
CA ASN A 296 -15.14 -5.64 3.91
C ASN A 296 -13.64 -5.74 3.62
N LEU A 297 -13.15 -6.91 3.19
CA LEU A 297 -11.76 -7.13 2.80
C LEU A 297 -11.52 -6.87 1.31
N TYR A 298 -12.58 -6.77 0.50
CA TYR A 298 -12.45 -6.77 -0.96
C TYR A 298 -12.50 -5.36 -1.52
N ALA A 299 -11.35 -4.89 -1.98
CA ALA A 299 -11.20 -3.59 -2.63
C ALA A 299 -10.96 -3.74 -4.13
N LYS A 300 -11.48 -2.78 -4.90
CA LYS A 300 -11.47 -2.82 -6.38
C LYS A 300 -10.08 -2.56 -6.95
N ASP A 301 -9.31 -1.70 -6.31
CA ASP A 301 -8.03 -1.23 -6.84
C ASP A 301 -6.88 -2.15 -6.44
N HIS A 302 -6.97 -2.76 -5.25
CA HIS A 302 -5.94 -3.63 -4.71
C HIS A 302 -6.49 -4.52 -3.60
N MET A 303 -6.00 -5.75 -3.52
CA MET A 303 -6.20 -6.66 -2.38
C MET A 303 -4.84 -7.24 -2.00
N ASP A 304 -4.61 -7.49 -0.71
CA ASP A 304 -3.45 -8.26 -0.27
C ASP A 304 -3.68 -9.76 -0.46
N ALA A 305 -2.62 -10.56 -0.28
CA ALA A 305 -2.69 -12.03 -0.40
C ALA A 305 -3.79 -12.64 0.47
N PHE A 306 -3.97 -12.13 1.70
CA PHE A 306 -5.01 -12.61 2.60
C PHE A 306 -6.41 -12.37 2.02
N SER A 307 -6.69 -11.17 1.51
CA SER A 307 -8.00 -10.81 0.97
C SER A 307 -8.33 -11.59 -0.31
N VAL A 308 -7.36 -11.81 -1.21
CA VAL A 308 -7.54 -12.66 -2.40
C VAL A 308 -7.82 -14.11 -2.00
N ASN A 309 -7.08 -14.66 -1.04
CA ASN A 309 -7.30 -16.02 -0.55
C ASN A 309 -8.67 -16.18 0.12
N MET A 310 -9.11 -15.17 0.88
CA MET A 310 -10.46 -15.14 1.45
C MET A 310 -11.53 -15.12 0.35
N LEU A 311 -11.34 -14.31 -0.70
CA LEU A 311 -12.26 -14.28 -1.84
C LEU A 311 -12.33 -15.64 -2.55
N ALA A 312 -11.18 -16.28 -2.78
CA ALA A 312 -11.09 -17.61 -3.35
C ALA A 312 -11.86 -18.64 -2.51
N LEU A 313 -11.69 -18.63 -1.19
CA LEU A 313 -12.44 -19.50 -0.27
C LEU A 313 -13.95 -19.27 -0.35
N GLU A 314 -14.41 -18.03 -0.47
CA GLU A 314 -15.84 -17.74 -0.57
C GLU A 314 -16.45 -18.18 -1.90
N VAL A 315 -15.73 -17.99 -3.00
CA VAL A 315 -16.12 -18.53 -4.32
C VAL A 315 -16.22 -20.04 -4.26
N LEU A 316 -15.19 -20.70 -3.72
CA LEU A 316 -15.16 -22.14 -3.52
C LEU A 316 -16.28 -22.64 -2.58
N HIS A 317 -16.55 -21.92 -1.50
CA HIS A 317 -17.67 -22.24 -0.62
C HIS A 317 -19.00 -22.16 -1.38
N ARG A 318 -19.15 -21.19 -2.30
CA ARG A 318 -20.41 -20.99 -3.02
C ARG A 318 -20.59 -21.94 -4.21
N ARG A 319 -19.54 -22.21 -4.96
CA ARG A 319 -19.57 -22.96 -6.22
C ARG A 319 -19.01 -24.38 -6.11
N GLY A 320 -18.22 -24.67 -5.07
CA GLY A 320 -17.29 -25.80 -5.07
C GLY A 320 -16.14 -25.56 -6.06
N GLY A 321 -15.34 -26.57 -6.36
CA GLY A 321 -14.31 -26.50 -7.40
C GLY A 321 -12.89 -26.44 -6.88
N TYR A 322 -12.00 -25.96 -7.73
CA TYR A 322 -10.58 -25.78 -7.48
C TYR A 322 -10.18 -24.35 -7.83
N TYR A 323 -9.64 -23.63 -6.85
CA TYR A 323 -8.96 -22.38 -7.11
C TYR A 323 -7.55 -22.68 -7.59
N VAL A 324 -7.17 -22.07 -8.72
CA VAL A 324 -5.83 -22.17 -9.30
C VAL A 324 -5.31 -20.75 -9.50
N PRO A 325 -4.19 -20.36 -8.86
CA PRO A 325 -3.62 -19.03 -9.07
C PRO A 325 -3.36 -18.75 -10.56
N LEU A 326 -3.54 -17.50 -11.00
CA LEU A 326 -3.25 -17.10 -12.39
C LEU A 326 -1.82 -17.43 -12.83
N THR A 327 -0.90 -17.43 -11.87
CA THR A 327 0.53 -17.65 -12.10
C THR A 327 0.95 -19.11 -12.03
N THR A 328 -0.02 -20.01 -11.87
CA THR A 328 0.16 -21.46 -11.92
C THR A 328 -0.29 -21.91 -13.30
N LEU A 329 0.65 -22.29 -14.19
CA LEU A 329 0.36 -22.65 -15.58
C LEU A 329 0.31 -24.16 -15.76
N PHE A 330 -0.63 -24.65 -16.57
CA PHE A 330 -0.60 -26.04 -17.00
C PHE A 330 0.41 -26.22 -18.15
N THR A 331 1.40 -27.11 -17.95
CA THR A 331 2.47 -27.40 -18.92
C THR A 331 2.45 -28.84 -19.43
N GLY A 332 1.56 -29.68 -18.87
CA GLY A 332 1.39 -31.06 -19.31
C GLY A 332 0.83 -31.17 -20.73
N GLU A 333 0.91 -32.36 -21.30
CA GLU A 333 0.20 -32.65 -22.55
C GLU A 333 -1.31 -32.62 -22.28
N ALA A 334 -2.07 -31.92 -23.12
CA ALA A 334 -3.51 -31.76 -22.92
C ALA A 334 -4.22 -33.11 -22.74
N THR A 335 -3.77 -34.16 -23.44
CA THR A 335 -4.39 -35.48 -23.45
C THR A 335 -3.97 -36.42 -22.33
N ASP A 336 -3.15 -36.00 -21.37
CA ASP A 336 -2.73 -36.86 -20.25
C ASP A 336 -3.92 -37.13 -19.29
N PRO A 337 -4.51 -38.34 -19.30
CA PRO A 337 -5.68 -38.65 -18.49
C PRO A 337 -5.34 -38.80 -16.99
N GLU A 338 -4.07 -38.94 -16.63
CA GLU A 338 -3.62 -39.03 -15.24
C GLU A 338 -3.30 -37.65 -14.65
N ALA A 339 -3.13 -36.62 -15.49
CA ALA A 339 -2.75 -35.28 -15.03
C ALA A 339 -3.76 -34.71 -14.02
N ALA A 340 -5.06 -34.85 -14.27
CA ALA A 340 -6.08 -34.39 -13.33
C ALA A 340 -5.97 -35.07 -11.96
N ASN A 341 -5.72 -36.38 -11.94
CA ASN A 341 -5.57 -37.13 -10.70
C ASN A 341 -4.30 -36.68 -9.97
N LEU A 342 -3.17 -36.56 -10.67
CA LEU A 342 -1.90 -36.15 -10.08
C LEU A 342 -1.93 -34.71 -9.52
N ILE A 343 -2.72 -33.83 -10.13
CA ILE A 343 -2.89 -32.44 -9.67
C ILE A 343 -3.89 -32.35 -8.50
N PHE A 344 -4.99 -33.11 -8.53
CA PHE A 344 -6.15 -32.87 -7.65
C PHE A 344 -6.53 -34.01 -6.66
N GLU A 345 -6.07 -35.26 -6.80
CA GLU A 345 -6.57 -36.43 -6.02
C GLU A 345 -6.35 -36.37 -4.50
N GLN A 346 -5.60 -35.39 -3.96
CA GLN A 346 -5.22 -35.39 -2.54
C GLN A 346 -5.47 -34.10 -1.77
N GLN A 347 -6.27 -33.18 -2.32
CA GLN A 347 -6.52 -31.88 -1.69
C GLN A 347 -7.89 -31.80 -1.02
N ASP A 348 -8.02 -32.42 0.16
CA ASP A 348 -9.21 -32.23 1.02
C ASP A 348 -8.96 -31.17 2.11
N SER A 349 -7.85 -30.43 2.02
CA SER A 349 -7.50 -29.33 2.92
C SER A 349 -7.51 -28.01 2.16
N ALA A 350 -8.47 -27.13 2.46
CA ALA A 350 -8.60 -25.81 1.83
C ALA A 350 -7.50 -24.82 2.29
N THR A 351 -6.23 -25.18 2.18
CA THR A 351 -5.06 -24.43 2.68
C THR A 351 -4.50 -23.54 1.57
N PHE A 352 -3.94 -22.38 1.92
CA PHE A 352 -3.31 -21.47 0.94
C PHE A 352 -1.81 -21.35 1.21
N GLY A 353 -1.04 -21.42 0.14
CA GLY A 353 0.38 -21.12 0.06
C GLY A 353 0.64 -20.39 -1.26
N LEU A 354 1.84 -19.84 -1.43
CA LEU A 354 2.24 -19.26 -2.73
C LEU A 354 2.15 -20.36 -3.80
N GLY A 355 1.34 -20.13 -4.82
CA GLY A 355 1.13 -21.08 -5.93
C GLY A 355 0.27 -22.30 -5.61
N SER A 356 -0.34 -22.38 -4.43
CA SER A 356 -1.14 -23.55 -4.04
C SER A 356 -2.49 -23.59 -4.76
N ILE A 357 -2.77 -24.73 -5.39
CA ILE A 357 -4.10 -25.11 -5.85
C ILE A 357 -4.94 -25.48 -4.61
N VAL A 358 -6.21 -25.09 -4.60
CA VAL A 358 -7.11 -25.33 -3.44
C VAL A 358 -8.45 -25.89 -3.89
N GLY A 359 -8.71 -27.15 -3.54
CA GLY A 359 -10.00 -27.82 -3.77
C GLY A 359 -10.99 -27.64 -2.62
N CYS A 360 -12.27 -27.51 -2.93
CA CYS A 360 -13.33 -27.43 -1.92
C CYS A 360 -14.68 -27.85 -2.50
N ALA A 361 -15.42 -28.69 -1.78
CA ALA A 361 -16.79 -29.02 -2.17
C ALA A 361 -17.76 -27.88 -1.84
N THR A 362 -18.86 -27.78 -2.59
CA THR A 362 -19.86 -26.73 -2.41
C THR A 362 -20.39 -26.72 -0.97
N ASN A 363 -20.48 -25.53 -0.38
CA ASN A 363 -20.91 -25.23 0.99
C ASN A 363 -20.01 -25.80 2.11
N SER A 364 -18.80 -26.27 1.82
CA SER A 364 -17.95 -26.92 2.84
C SER A 364 -16.98 -25.99 3.58
N ALA A 365 -16.59 -24.85 3.00
CA ALA A 365 -15.55 -23.97 3.59
C ALA A 365 -16.01 -22.91 4.60
N ALA A 366 -17.29 -22.83 4.99
CA ALA A 366 -17.79 -21.75 5.87
C ALA A 366 -17.02 -21.65 7.21
N GLY A 367 -16.65 -22.79 7.81
CA GLY A 367 -15.93 -22.81 9.07
C GLY A 367 -14.52 -22.26 8.93
N LYS A 368 -13.83 -22.68 7.87
CA LYS A 368 -12.47 -22.20 7.58
C LYS A 368 -12.45 -20.72 7.20
N ILE A 369 -13.44 -20.24 6.46
CA ILE A 369 -13.62 -18.80 6.18
C ILE A 369 -13.76 -18.04 7.50
N LYS A 370 -14.67 -18.48 8.38
CA LYS A 370 -14.90 -17.83 9.68
C LYS A 370 -13.65 -17.81 10.55
N GLU A 371 -12.96 -18.94 10.66
CA GLU A 371 -11.71 -19.06 11.42
C GLU A 371 -10.61 -18.15 10.84
N SER A 372 -10.39 -18.21 9.53
CA SER A 372 -9.35 -17.41 8.84
C SER A 372 -9.63 -15.92 8.98
N TYR A 373 -10.91 -15.52 8.86
CA TYR A 373 -11.35 -14.15 9.05
C TYR A 373 -11.08 -13.64 10.47
N GLN A 374 -11.41 -14.44 11.49
CA GLN A 374 -11.20 -14.09 12.89
C GLN A 374 -9.70 -14.00 13.26
N ASN A 375 -8.91 -14.93 12.73
CA ASN A 375 -7.46 -14.97 12.97
C ASN A 375 -6.70 -13.89 12.19
N GLY A 376 -7.22 -13.49 11.02
CA GLY A 376 -6.58 -12.53 10.11
C GLY A 376 -5.45 -13.15 9.28
N TYR A 377 -5.43 -14.48 9.17
CA TYR A 377 -4.56 -15.25 8.30
C TYR A 377 -5.24 -16.57 7.96
N VAL A 378 -4.90 -17.15 6.81
CA VAL A 378 -5.36 -18.50 6.43
C VAL A 378 -4.35 -19.51 6.95
N THR A 379 -4.82 -20.48 7.74
CA THR A 379 -3.97 -21.55 8.26
C THR A 379 -3.45 -22.42 7.11
N SER A 380 -2.12 -22.55 7.03
CA SER A 380 -1.45 -23.48 6.13
C SER A 380 -1.15 -24.79 6.87
N ASP A 381 -1.84 -25.86 6.53
CA ASP A 381 -1.30 -27.21 6.76
C ASP A 381 -0.28 -27.53 5.67
N SER A 382 0.46 -28.63 5.83
CA SER A 382 1.48 -29.08 4.87
C SER A 382 0.93 -29.10 3.45
N HIS A 383 1.45 -28.22 2.60
CA HIS A 383 1.13 -28.18 1.18
C HIS A 383 1.93 -29.24 0.44
N ARG A 384 1.31 -29.85 -0.56
CA ARG A 384 1.99 -30.70 -1.52
C ARG A 384 2.07 -29.94 -2.83
N ASP A 385 3.27 -29.71 -3.32
CA ASP A 385 3.49 -29.08 -4.61
C ASP A 385 2.92 -29.95 -5.73
N ALA A 386 2.22 -29.33 -6.68
CA ALA A 386 1.80 -30.00 -7.90
C ALA A 386 3.05 -30.53 -8.64
N PRO A 387 2.95 -31.63 -9.39
CA PRO A 387 4.11 -32.17 -10.09
C PRO A 387 4.66 -31.15 -11.09
N ALA A 388 5.93 -30.77 -10.93
CA ALA A 388 6.57 -29.71 -11.72
C ALA A 388 6.61 -29.94 -13.24
N HIS A 389 6.38 -31.18 -13.69
CA HIS A 389 6.28 -31.52 -15.11
C HIS A 389 4.88 -31.24 -15.71
N LEU A 390 3.84 -31.22 -14.87
CA LEU A 390 2.45 -30.95 -15.27
C LEU A 390 2.07 -29.49 -15.05
N VAL A 391 2.63 -28.88 -14.02
CA VAL A 391 2.29 -27.53 -13.58
C VAL A 391 3.56 -26.72 -13.34
N SER A 392 3.61 -25.54 -13.93
CA SER A 392 4.65 -24.53 -13.70
C SER A 392 4.09 -23.46 -12.78
N ASP A 393 4.51 -23.48 -11.52
CA ASP A 393 4.21 -22.43 -10.55
C ASP A 393 5.29 -21.34 -10.59
N MET A 394 4.90 -20.15 -11.05
CA MET A 394 5.77 -18.97 -11.12
C MET A 394 6.05 -18.36 -9.73
N ARG A 395 5.38 -18.82 -8.66
CA ARG A 395 5.53 -18.36 -7.27
C ARG A 395 5.25 -16.87 -7.06
N TYR A 396 4.42 -16.30 -7.91
CA TYR A 396 3.81 -15.00 -7.69
C TYR A 396 2.47 -15.20 -6.99
N GLY A 397 2.12 -14.29 -6.09
CA GLY A 397 0.80 -14.31 -5.47
C GLY A 397 -0.24 -13.67 -6.38
N ASP A 398 -1.47 -14.17 -6.34
CA ASP A 398 -2.58 -13.66 -7.14
C ASP A 398 -2.99 -12.23 -6.74
N GLU A 399 -2.57 -11.74 -5.57
CA GLU A 399 -2.67 -10.33 -5.20
C GLU A 399 -1.90 -9.39 -6.14
N VAL A 400 -0.89 -9.93 -6.85
CA VAL A 400 -0.19 -9.22 -7.92
C VAL A 400 -0.84 -9.53 -9.26
N ALA A 401 -0.95 -10.82 -9.61
CA ALA A 401 -1.35 -11.24 -10.95
C ALA A 401 -2.79 -10.86 -11.32
N SER A 402 -3.74 -10.98 -10.39
CA SER A 402 -5.16 -10.65 -10.64
C SER A 402 -5.38 -9.16 -10.90
N PHE A 403 -4.44 -8.32 -10.44
CA PHE A 403 -4.48 -6.87 -10.59
C PHE A 403 -3.54 -6.34 -11.68
N ALA A 404 -2.74 -7.22 -12.29
CA ALA A 404 -1.77 -6.85 -13.32
C ALA A 404 -2.46 -6.64 -14.67
N SER A 405 -2.05 -5.59 -15.40
CA SER A 405 -2.62 -5.18 -16.69
C SER A 405 -1.82 -5.76 -17.85
N PHE A 406 -2.25 -6.91 -18.36
CA PHE A 406 -1.52 -7.64 -19.40
C PHE A 406 -1.82 -7.08 -20.79
N LYS A 407 -0.80 -6.68 -21.55
CA LYS A 407 -0.99 -6.19 -22.92
C LYS A 407 -1.03 -7.37 -23.88
N GLY A 408 -1.88 -7.30 -24.90
CA GLY A 408 -1.91 -8.30 -25.97
C GLY A 408 -0.68 -8.29 -26.88
N THR A 409 0.17 -7.26 -26.78
CA THR A 409 1.42 -7.19 -27.55
C THR A 409 2.45 -8.13 -26.95
N SER A 410 3.03 -8.98 -27.79
CA SER A 410 4.14 -9.83 -27.39
C SER A 410 5.43 -9.47 -28.11
N ARG A 411 6.57 -9.62 -27.44
CA ARG A 411 7.90 -9.54 -28.05
C ARG A 411 8.67 -10.80 -27.72
N PHE A 412 9.42 -11.34 -28.66
CA PHE A 412 10.34 -12.43 -28.34
C PHE A 412 11.54 -11.85 -27.60
N LEU A 413 11.74 -12.25 -26.35
CA LEU A 413 12.88 -11.80 -25.54
C LEU A 413 14.19 -12.46 -25.95
N GLY A 414 14.13 -13.65 -26.55
CA GLY A 414 15.31 -14.46 -26.81
C GLY A 414 15.82 -15.22 -25.60
N ALA A 415 15.08 -15.28 -24.49
CA ALA A 415 15.33 -16.10 -23.31
C ALA A 415 14.16 -17.09 -23.10
N SER A 416 14.41 -18.19 -22.39
CA SER A 416 13.38 -19.20 -22.12
C SER A 416 12.73 -19.03 -20.75
N GLU A 417 13.44 -18.43 -19.79
CA GLU A 417 13.00 -18.30 -18.40
C GLU A 417 13.47 -16.96 -17.81
N MET A 418 12.71 -16.47 -16.84
CA MET A 418 13.07 -15.33 -16.00
C MET A 418 13.06 -15.73 -14.54
N TYR A 419 13.95 -15.15 -13.77
CA TYR A 419 14.07 -15.37 -12.33
C TYR A 419 14.09 -14.03 -11.63
N TYR A 420 13.26 -13.88 -10.59
CA TYR A 420 13.25 -12.69 -9.75
C TYR A 420 13.68 -13.06 -8.35
N THR A 421 14.80 -12.49 -7.90
CA THR A 421 15.35 -12.67 -6.55
C THR A 421 15.21 -11.35 -5.78
N PRO A 422 14.12 -11.14 -5.04
CA PRO A 422 13.97 -9.91 -4.27
C PRO A 422 15.08 -9.82 -3.23
N SER A 423 15.85 -8.73 -3.24
CA SER A 423 16.77 -8.42 -2.14
C SER A 423 15.94 -8.03 -0.90
N PRO A 424 16.20 -8.63 0.28
CA PRO A 424 15.49 -8.26 1.52
C PRO A 424 15.77 -6.82 1.97
N GLU A 425 16.79 -6.15 1.41
CA GLU A 425 17.26 -4.83 1.82
C GLU A 425 16.69 -3.65 1.01
N SER A 426 15.68 -3.85 0.13
CA SER A 426 15.21 -2.75 -0.71
C SER A 426 14.21 -1.81 -0.02
N ASP A 427 14.49 -0.51 -0.07
CA ASP A 427 13.55 0.56 0.31
C ASP A 427 12.27 0.59 -0.56
N PHE A 428 12.32 -0.02 -1.74
CA PHE A 428 11.14 -0.18 -2.60
C PHE A 428 10.28 -1.34 -2.07
N GLY A 429 8.99 -1.08 -1.87
CA GLY A 429 8.05 -2.11 -1.44
C GLY A 429 8.04 -3.31 -2.41
N PRO A 430 8.11 -4.55 -1.92
CA PRO A 430 8.36 -5.75 -2.73
C PRO A 430 7.31 -6.01 -3.84
N MET A 431 6.12 -5.40 -3.75
CA MET A 431 5.05 -5.60 -4.73
C MET A 431 5.25 -4.85 -6.05
N SER A 432 5.81 -3.63 -6.04
CA SER A 432 5.89 -2.82 -7.27
C SER A 432 6.87 -3.42 -8.27
N THR A 433 8.02 -3.92 -7.81
CA THR A 433 8.98 -4.64 -8.65
C THR A 433 8.45 -6.00 -9.08
N ALA A 434 7.84 -6.75 -8.16
CA ALA A 434 7.26 -8.05 -8.50
C ALA A 434 6.27 -7.92 -9.67
N ASN A 435 5.36 -6.94 -9.60
CA ASN A 435 4.42 -6.64 -10.68
C ASN A 435 5.13 -6.23 -11.98
N SER A 436 6.16 -5.40 -11.86
CA SER A 436 6.98 -4.93 -12.98
C SER A 436 7.62 -6.09 -13.76
N ALA A 437 8.31 -6.96 -13.04
CA ALA A 437 8.97 -8.13 -13.62
C ALA A 437 7.95 -9.12 -14.20
N LEU A 438 6.82 -9.31 -13.52
CA LEU A 438 5.71 -10.16 -13.97
C LEU A 438 5.11 -9.69 -15.30
N LEU A 439 4.85 -8.38 -15.42
CA LEU A 439 4.31 -7.77 -16.64
C LEU A 439 5.30 -7.86 -17.79
N TRP A 440 6.59 -7.58 -17.54
CA TRP A 440 7.62 -7.71 -18.56
C TRP A 440 7.74 -9.16 -19.04
N ALA A 441 7.73 -10.11 -18.11
CA ALA A 441 7.76 -11.53 -18.42
C ALA A 441 6.60 -11.99 -19.28
N TYR A 442 5.39 -11.53 -18.94
CA TYR A 442 4.24 -11.72 -19.79
C TYR A 442 4.50 -11.12 -21.18
N ASP A 443 4.73 -9.81 -21.31
CA ASP A 443 4.95 -9.14 -22.60
C ASP A 443 6.04 -9.82 -23.45
N CYS A 444 7.02 -10.43 -22.81
CA CYS A 444 8.12 -11.15 -23.44
C CYS A 444 7.85 -12.62 -23.80
N GLN A 445 6.69 -13.17 -23.45
CA GLN A 445 6.35 -14.59 -23.61
C GLN A 445 7.29 -15.54 -22.83
N VAL A 446 7.76 -15.11 -21.67
CA VAL A 446 8.73 -15.88 -20.89
C VAL A 446 8.15 -16.12 -19.48
N PRO A 447 8.10 -17.36 -18.98
CA PRO A 447 7.71 -17.61 -17.60
C PRO A 447 8.72 -16.99 -16.64
N ILE A 448 8.23 -16.41 -15.55
CA ILE A 448 9.06 -15.81 -14.50
C ILE A 448 8.87 -16.54 -13.19
N PHE A 449 9.96 -16.89 -12.53
CA PHE A 449 9.94 -17.61 -11.27
C PHE A 449 10.45 -16.71 -10.15
N ARG A 450 9.63 -16.51 -9.11
CA ARG A 450 10.05 -15.83 -7.91
C ARG A 450 10.83 -16.79 -7.02
N ILE A 451 12.10 -16.46 -6.75
CA ILE A 451 12.98 -17.28 -5.91
C ILE A 451 13.26 -16.51 -4.61
N PRO A 452 12.68 -16.93 -3.47
CA PRO A 452 12.83 -16.19 -2.20
C PRO A 452 14.25 -16.24 -1.63
N GLU A 453 14.98 -17.32 -1.90
CA GLU A 453 16.30 -17.56 -1.34
C GLU A 453 17.32 -17.81 -2.45
N GLU A 454 18.40 -17.02 -2.50
CA GLU A 454 19.46 -17.14 -3.51
C GLU A 454 20.00 -18.56 -3.66
N LYS A 455 20.11 -19.32 -2.56
CA LYS A 455 20.58 -20.71 -2.55
C LYS A 455 19.72 -21.65 -3.41
N GLN A 456 18.45 -21.32 -3.65
CA GLN A 456 17.56 -22.09 -4.53
C GLN A 456 17.74 -21.72 -6.00
N MET A 457 18.18 -20.49 -6.29
CA MET A 457 18.32 -19.98 -7.66
C MET A 457 19.40 -20.72 -8.45
N ILE A 458 20.56 -20.96 -7.83
CA ILE A 458 21.71 -21.56 -8.54
C ILE A 458 21.39 -22.98 -9.01
N PRO A 459 20.90 -23.91 -8.16
CA PRO A 459 20.49 -25.23 -8.64
C PRO A 459 19.44 -25.14 -9.75
N THR A 460 18.43 -24.30 -9.61
CA THR A 460 17.36 -24.15 -10.61
C THR A 460 17.90 -23.67 -11.97
N LEU A 461 18.79 -22.68 -12.00
CA LEU A 461 19.41 -22.19 -13.23
C LEU A 461 20.27 -23.26 -13.91
N ARG A 462 21.04 -24.03 -13.13
CA ARG A 462 21.89 -25.10 -13.65
C ARG A 462 21.07 -26.27 -14.20
N GLU A 463 20.07 -26.69 -13.44
CA GLU A 463 19.16 -27.78 -13.83
C GLU A 463 18.35 -27.44 -15.08
N SER A 464 18.00 -26.16 -15.29
CA SER A 464 17.22 -25.78 -16.46
C SER A 464 18.05 -25.88 -17.75
N GLY A 465 19.36 -25.60 -17.70
CA GLY A 465 20.25 -25.62 -18.87
C GLY A 465 19.85 -24.60 -19.95
N LYS A 466 18.92 -23.68 -19.64
CA LYS A 466 18.31 -22.75 -20.59
C LYS A 466 18.95 -21.38 -20.48
N ARG A 467 18.75 -20.59 -21.53
CA ARG A 467 19.07 -19.15 -21.48
C ARG A 467 18.04 -18.46 -20.60
N ALA A 468 18.51 -17.76 -19.57
CA ALA A 468 17.67 -17.18 -18.55
C ALA A 468 18.05 -15.73 -18.24
N ILE A 469 17.08 -14.95 -17.76
CA ILE A 469 17.31 -13.62 -17.21
C ILE A 469 17.10 -13.67 -15.70
N VAL A 470 18.02 -13.09 -14.96
CA VAL A 470 17.98 -13.00 -13.50
C VAL A 470 17.87 -11.53 -13.11
N ILE A 471 16.77 -11.16 -12.47
CA ILE A 471 16.49 -9.82 -11.97
C ILE A 471 16.79 -9.81 -10.46
N THR A 472 17.81 -9.05 -10.07
CA THR A 472 18.31 -8.97 -8.69
C THR A 472 17.96 -7.65 -8.01
N SER A 473 17.48 -6.66 -8.77
CA SER A 473 17.17 -5.33 -8.24
C SER A 473 15.68 -5.01 -8.27
N PRO A 474 15.14 -4.38 -7.20
CA PRO A 474 13.81 -3.78 -7.20
C PRO A 474 13.63 -2.68 -8.27
N GLU A 475 14.71 -2.03 -8.68
CA GLU A 475 14.66 -0.89 -9.59
C GLU A 475 14.51 -1.32 -11.05
N PHE A 476 14.62 -2.61 -11.37
CA PHE A 476 14.59 -3.13 -12.74
C PHE A 476 13.44 -2.55 -13.57
N GLY A 477 12.24 -2.48 -12.98
CA GLY A 477 11.08 -1.97 -13.68
C GLY A 477 11.09 -0.46 -13.96
N VAL A 478 11.80 0.32 -13.16
CA VAL A 478 11.87 1.77 -13.32
C VAL A 478 12.59 2.14 -14.64
N HIS A 479 13.46 1.26 -15.14
CA HIS A 479 14.30 1.48 -16.32
C HIS A 479 13.65 0.97 -17.61
N THR A 480 12.46 1.48 -17.93
CA THR A 480 11.65 0.95 -19.06
C THR A 480 12.34 1.04 -20.42
N SER A 481 13.20 2.04 -20.65
CA SER A 481 14.07 2.20 -21.82
C SER A 481 15.00 1.01 -21.98
N LEU A 482 15.80 0.72 -20.95
CA LEU A 482 16.70 -0.42 -20.88
C LEU A 482 15.97 -1.74 -21.09
N VAL A 483 14.88 -1.94 -20.36
CA VAL A 483 14.04 -3.16 -20.43
C VAL A 483 13.50 -3.42 -21.85
N LYS A 484 13.11 -2.36 -22.57
CA LYS A 484 12.60 -2.46 -23.95
C LYS A 484 13.68 -2.83 -24.96
N GLU A 485 14.93 -2.46 -24.70
CA GLU A 485 16.05 -2.66 -25.62
C GLU A 485 16.78 -4.00 -25.43
N ILE A 486 16.68 -4.63 -24.25
CA ILE A 486 17.34 -5.93 -23.96
C ILE A 486 17.09 -7.00 -25.04
N PRO A 487 15.85 -7.25 -25.52
CA PRO A 487 15.64 -8.20 -26.62
C PRO A 487 16.46 -7.88 -27.87
N GLY A 488 16.58 -6.60 -28.21
CA GLY A 488 17.36 -6.13 -29.36
C GLY A 488 18.86 -6.29 -29.16
N VAL A 489 19.36 -6.09 -27.93
CA VAL A 489 20.76 -6.36 -27.57
C VAL A 489 21.12 -7.82 -27.80
N MET A 490 20.33 -8.73 -27.23
CA MET A 490 20.56 -10.18 -27.37
C MET A 490 20.50 -10.63 -28.83
N TYR A 491 19.48 -10.16 -29.56
CA TYR A 491 19.32 -10.48 -30.98
C TYR A 491 20.53 -10.04 -31.81
N ARG A 492 21.08 -8.83 -31.57
CA ARG A 492 22.28 -8.35 -32.28
C ARG A 492 23.50 -9.23 -32.00
N LEU A 493 23.76 -9.56 -30.73
CA LEU A 493 24.89 -10.41 -30.36
C LEU A 493 24.79 -11.80 -31.01
N ASP A 494 23.60 -12.39 -31.02
CA ASP A 494 23.35 -13.69 -31.66
C ASP A 494 23.52 -13.61 -33.19
N GLN A 495 23.00 -12.57 -33.85
CA GLN A 495 23.11 -12.39 -35.31
C GLN A 495 24.56 -12.15 -35.77
N GLU A 496 25.34 -11.44 -34.96
CA GLU A 496 26.75 -11.17 -35.24
C GLU A 496 27.65 -12.40 -34.99
N GLY A 497 27.10 -13.50 -34.46
CA GLY A 497 27.86 -14.68 -34.08
C GLY A 497 28.83 -14.41 -32.92
N THR A 498 28.54 -13.40 -32.11
CA THR A 498 29.36 -13.04 -30.95
C THR A 498 29.19 -14.10 -29.86
N GLU A 499 30.28 -14.75 -29.47
CA GLU A 499 30.24 -15.67 -28.32
C GLU A 499 30.12 -14.87 -27.01
N TRP A 500 29.06 -15.12 -26.25
CA TRP A 500 28.82 -14.53 -24.94
C TRP A 500 28.23 -15.54 -23.97
N ASP A 501 28.72 -15.52 -22.74
CA ASP A 501 28.27 -16.34 -21.62
C ASP A 501 27.25 -15.56 -20.77
N PHE A 502 27.55 -14.28 -20.52
CA PHE A 502 26.76 -13.40 -19.64
C PHE A 502 26.57 -12.00 -20.24
N ILE A 503 25.40 -11.40 -20.01
CA ILE A 503 25.14 -9.97 -20.22
C ILE A 503 24.70 -9.37 -18.89
N VAL A 504 25.55 -8.59 -18.25
CA VAL A 504 25.22 -7.86 -17.03
C VAL A 504 24.38 -6.63 -17.39
N ILE A 505 23.28 -6.42 -16.68
CA ILE A 505 22.35 -5.31 -16.91
C ILE A 505 22.55 -4.28 -15.80
N ASN A 506 22.91 -3.05 -16.15
CA ASN A 506 23.06 -1.97 -15.19
C ASN A 506 22.59 -0.63 -15.76
N VAL A 507 22.54 0.34 -14.86
CA VAL A 507 22.46 1.75 -15.20
C VAL A 507 23.66 2.45 -14.62
N GLU A 508 24.15 3.48 -15.30
CA GLU A 508 25.34 4.21 -14.90
C GLU A 508 25.09 5.71 -15.06
N TRP A 509 25.58 6.49 -14.09
CA TRP A 509 25.35 7.93 -14.02
C TRP A 509 26.67 8.70 -14.08
N GLU A 510 26.60 10.00 -14.36
CA GLU A 510 27.77 10.88 -14.42
C GLU A 510 28.88 10.36 -15.35
N VAL A 511 28.48 9.89 -16.53
CA VAL A 511 29.40 9.45 -17.60
C VAL A 511 29.32 10.39 -18.81
N ASP A 512 30.19 10.22 -19.80
CA ASP A 512 30.32 11.18 -20.91
C ASP A 512 29.25 11.04 -22.01
N GLU A 513 28.32 10.08 -21.87
CA GLU A 513 27.30 9.77 -22.88
C GLU A 513 25.97 9.39 -22.25
N ASP A 514 24.87 9.70 -22.94
CA ASP A 514 23.51 9.24 -22.58
C ASP A 514 23.08 8.11 -23.52
N GLY A 515 22.30 7.16 -23.00
CA GLY A 515 21.67 6.10 -23.78
C GLY A 515 22.17 4.69 -23.45
N LEU A 516 21.67 3.71 -24.20
CA LEU A 516 22.06 2.31 -23.99
C LEU A 516 23.36 1.99 -24.73
N VAL A 517 24.34 1.51 -23.97
CA VAL A 517 25.64 1.08 -24.51
C VAL A 517 25.88 -0.38 -24.13
N VAL A 518 26.35 -1.17 -25.09
CA VAL A 518 26.73 -2.57 -24.89
C VAL A 518 28.22 -2.72 -25.14
N TYR A 519 28.95 -3.25 -24.17
CA TYR A 519 30.41 -3.39 -24.25
C TYR A 519 30.88 -4.65 -23.52
N LYS A 520 32.07 -5.13 -23.87
CA LYS A 520 32.72 -6.24 -23.14
C LYS A 520 33.19 -5.74 -21.78
N ALA A 521 32.95 -6.53 -20.74
CA ALA A 521 33.47 -6.24 -19.41
C ALA A 521 35.01 -6.20 -19.46
N ALA A 522 35.61 -5.11 -18.99
CA ALA A 522 37.07 -4.91 -19.00
C ALA A 522 37.69 -5.03 -17.61
N SER A 523 36.88 -5.23 -16.57
CA SER A 523 37.30 -5.27 -15.17
C SER A 523 36.36 -6.15 -14.37
N PRO A 524 36.83 -6.80 -13.29
CA PRO A 524 35.97 -7.55 -12.38
C PRO A 524 35.21 -6.62 -11.41
N PHE A 525 35.56 -5.34 -11.37
CA PHE A 525 35.01 -4.40 -10.39
C PHE A 525 33.77 -3.69 -10.91
N ARG A 526 32.82 -3.46 -10.00
CA ARG A 526 31.68 -2.60 -10.24
C ARG A 526 32.12 -1.16 -10.44
N SER A 527 31.51 -0.47 -11.39
CA SER A 527 31.60 0.99 -11.42
C SER A 527 30.91 1.55 -10.16
N PRO A 528 31.55 2.43 -9.37
CA PRO A 528 30.91 3.04 -8.20
C PRO A 528 29.72 3.93 -8.59
N LYS A 529 29.63 4.31 -9.87
CA LYS A 529 28.55 5.09 -10.46
C LYS A 529 27.46 4.23 -11.09
N ALA A 530 27.55 2.90 -10.98
CA ALA A 530 26.59 1.99 -11.57
C ALA A 530 25.69 1.31 -10.53
N ARG A 531 24.43 1.12 -10.91
CA ARG A 531 23.46 0.27 -10.21
C ARG A 531 23.15 -0.93 -11.08
N TYR A 532 23.46 -2.11 -10.56
CA TYR A 532 23.23 -3.37 -11.26
C TYR A 532 21.81 -3.85 -11.02
N LEU A 533 21.12 -4.20 -12.10
CA LEU A 533 19.71 -4.57 -12.06
C LEU A 533 19.49 -6.09 -12.16
N GLY A 534 20.47 -6.79 -12.74
CA GLY A 534 20.40 -8.22 -13.01
C GLY A 534 21.43 -8.65 -14.04
N PHE A 535 21.23 -9.84 -14.59
CA PHE A 535 22.06 -10.37 -15.67
C PHE A 535 21.28 -11.36 -16.53
N ILE A 536 21.81 -11.64 -17.71
CA ILE A 536 21.34 -12.65 -18.65
C ILE A 536 22.43 -13.71 -18.73
N VAL A 537 22.04 -14.97 -18.63
CA VAL A 537 22.94 -16.12 -18.78
C VAL A 537 22.56 -16.90 -20.04
N ASN A 538 23.54 -17.21 -20.88
CA ASN A 538 23.34 -18.03 -22.07
C ASN A 538 23.20 -19.52 -21.69
N SER A 539 22.54 -20.33 -22.52
CA SER A 539 22.21 -21.72 -22.17
C SER A 539 23.44 -22.56 -21.79
N HIS A 540 24.53 -22.44 -22.55
CA HIS A 540 25.79 -23.15 -22.31
C HIS A 540 26.58 -22.63 -21.11
N ALA A 541 26.21 -21.47 -20.55
CA ALA A 541 26.84 -20.83 -19.40
C ALA A 541 26.03 -20.98 -18.11
N SER A 542 24.86 -21.64 -18.14
CA SER A 542 24.02 -21.90 -16.97
C SER A 542 24.78 -22.60 -15.84
N ASP A 543 25.57 -23.63 -16.16
CA ASP A 543 26.44 -24.35 -15.22
C ASP A 543 27.55 -23.48 -14.58
N LEU A 544 27.88 -22.36 -15.21
CA LEU A 544 28.91 -21.43 -14.74
C LEU A 544 28.42 -20.48 -13.65
N VAL A 545 27.09 -20.36 -13.45
CA VAL A 545 26.49 -19.55 -12.40
C VAL A 545 26.80 -20.16 -11.05
N SER A 546 27.48 -19.42 -10.18
CA SER A 546 27.81 -19.83 -8.81
C SER A 546 27.22 -18.91 -7.73
N SER A 547 26.68 -17.75 -8.12
CA SER A 547 26.01 -16.79 -7.25
C SER A 547 25.12 -15.86 -8.09
N SER A 548 24.12 -15.24 -7.46
CA SER A 548 23.40 -14.09 -8.02
C SER A 548 24.20 -12.78 -7.91
N ASN A 549 25.32 -12.81 -7.18
CA ASN A 549 26.24 -11.71 -7.02
C ASN A 549 26.92 -11.38 -8.35
N ILE A 550 26.70 -10.16 -8.83
CA ILE A 550 27.20 -9.67 -10.12
C ILE A 550 28.73 -9.61 -10.16
N GLU A 551 29.41 -9.36 -9.04
CA GLU A 551 30.88 -9.33 -8.96
C GLU A 551 31.45 -10.69 -9.34
N THR A 552 30.84 -11.78 -8.87
CA THR A 552 31.26 -13.15 -9.25
C THR A 552 31.11 -13.42 -10.75
N ILE A 553 30.15 -12.75 -11.41
CA ILE A 553 30.00 -12.82 -12.88
C ILE A 553 31.07 -11.96 -13.56
N LEU A 554 31.31 -10.74 -13.08
CA LEU A 554 32.32 -9.82 -13.62
C LEU A 554 33.75 -10.34 -13.44
N GLU A 555 34.03 -11.14 -12.40
CA GLU A 555 35.30 -11.85 -12.23
C GLU A 555 35.69 -12.67 -13.47
N ARG A 556 34.71 -13.13 -14.25
CA ARG A 556 34.92 -13.87 -15.51
C ARG A 556 35.22 -12.99 -16.73
N HIS A 557 35.41 -11.68 -16.57
CA HIS A 557 35.67 -10.75 -17.68
C HIS A 557 36.83 -11.17 -18.60
N ASP A 558 37.88 -11.79 -18.04
CA ASP A 558 39.05 -12.30 -18.78
C ASP A 558 38.70 -13.37 -19.84
N SER A 559 37.52 -14.00 -19.75
CA SER A 559 37.00 -14.90 -20.79
C SER A 559 36.71 -14.20 -22.12
N GLY A 560 36.52 -12.87 -22.09
CA GLY A 560 36.06 -12.09 -23.24
C GLY A 560 34.60 -12.34 -23.64
N ARG A 561 33.85 -13.10 -22.82
CA ARG A 561 32.46 -13.52 -23.04
C ARG A 561 31.47 -12.91 -22.05
N VAL A 562 31.92 -11.99 -21.20
CA VAL A 562 31.05 -11.21 -20.31
C VAL A 562 30.83 -9.83 -20.94
N PHE A 563 29.57 -9.50 -21.19
CA PHE A 563 29.14 -8.22 -21.71
C PHE A 563 28.38 -7.43 -20.64
N VAL A 564 28.34 -6.12 -20.80
CA VAL A 564 27.55 -5.19 -19.98
C VAL A 564 26.64 -4.42 -20.91
N ALA A 565 25.34 -4.45 -20.63
CA ALA A 565 24.32 -3.59 -21.23
C ALA A 565 23.97 -2.50 -20.21
N SER A 566 24.53 -1.30 -20.42
CA SER A 566 24.44 -0.17 -19.50
C SER A 566 23.57 0.93 -20.07
N GLU A 567 22.48 1.27 -19.39
CA GLU A 567 21.80 2.55 -19.64
C GLU A 567 22.59 3.65 -18.94
N LYS A 568 23.33 4.42 -19.74
CA LYS A 568 24.19 5.49 -19.30
C LYS A 568 23.44 6.81 -19.25
N SER A 569 23.81 7.64 -18.27
CA SER A 569 23.39 9.03 -18.22
C SER A 569 24.52 9.98 -17.85
N THR A 570 24.56 11.13 -18.52
CA THR A 570 25.45 12.25 -18.20
C THR A 570 25.10 12.94 -16.88
N HIS A 571 23.90 12.67 -16.37
CA HIS A 571 23.37 13.25 -15.14
C HIS A 571 23.66 12.38 -13.91
N THR A 572 23.54 12.98 -12.72
CA THR A 572 23.53 12.23 -11.47
C THR A 572 22.31 11.29 -11.40
N SER A 573 22.35 10.28 -10.53
CA SER A 573 21.20 9.38 -10.32
C SER A 573 19.91 10.13 -9.98
N MET A 574 20.00 11.18 -9.16
CA MET A 574 18.86 12.00 -8.78
C MET A 574 18.31 12.78 -9.97
N THR A 575 19.16 13.48 -10.69
CA THR A 575 18.77 14.29 -11.85
C THR A 575 18.22 13.42 -13.00
N ALA A 576 18.81 12.24 -13.23
CA ALA A 576 18.30 11.28 -14.22
C ALA A 576 16.88 10.81 -13.90
N LYS A 577 16.56 10.58 -12.61
CA LYS A 577 15.19 10.25 -12.17
C LYS A 577 14.21 11.39 -12.48
N ILE A 578 14.62 12.65 -12.28
CA ILE A 578 13.78 13.81 -12.59
C ILE A 578 13.46 13.86 -14.10
N PHE A 579 14.46 13.74 -14.97
CA PHE A 579 14.23 13.78 -16.42
C PHE A 579 13.33 12.64 -16.90
N ARG A 580 13.47 11.45 -16.33
CA ARG A 580 12.59 10.30 -16.65
C ARG A 580 11.13 10.50 -16.24
N ALA A 581 10.85 11.42 -15.31
CA ALA A 581 9.49 11.73 -14.93
C ALA A 581 8.73 12.55 -15.97
N MET A 582 9.43 13.30 -16.84
CA MET A 582 8.79 14.21 -17.81
C MET A 582 7.80 13.51 -18.74
N PRO A 583 8.15 12.41 -19.45
CA PRO A 583 7.19 11.72 -20.33
C PRO A 583 6.00 11.15 -19.55
N ALA A 584 6.26 10.75 -18.31
CA ALA A 584 5.26 10.18 -17.44
C ALA A 584 4.25 11.28 -17.00
N ILE A 585 4.72 12.47 -16.66
CA ILE A 585 3.89 13.65 -16.36
C ILE A 585 3.08 14.07 -17.58
N THR A 586 3.69 14.12 -18.77
CA THR A 586 2.98 14.39 -20.03
C THR A 586 1.83 13.41 -20.23
N HIS A 587 2.09 12.11 -20.11
CA HIS A 587 1.08 11.07 -20.26
C HIS A 587 -0.06 11.22 -19.26
N ALA A 588 0.23 11.55 -17.99
CA ALA A 588 -0.79 11.78 -16.98
C ALA A 588 -1.65 13.02 -17.26
N CYS A 589 -1.03 14.13 -17.66
CA CYS A 589 -1.76 15.35 -18.00
C CYS A 589 -2.65 15.16 -19.24
N GLN A 590 -2.15 14.49 -20.27
CA GLN A 590 -2.92 14.16 -21.47
C GLN A 590 -4.09 13.23 -21.15
N THR A 591 -3.84 12.16 -20.39
CA THR A 591 -4.86 11.14 -20.10
C THR A 591 -5.97 11.66 -19.19
N LEU A 592 -5.62 12.45 -18.17
CA LEU A 592 -6.60 12.91 -17.18
C LEU A 592 -7.28 14.22 -17.56
N ALA A 593 -6.56 15.13 -18.21
CA ALA A 593 -7.03 16.50 -18.47
C ALA A 593 -7.02 16.91 -19.95
N GLY A 594 -6.51 16.05 -20.87
CA GLY A 594 -6.30 16.44 -22.26
C GLY A 594 -5.30 17.58 -22.43
N TYR A 595 -4.37 17.73 -21.47
CA TYR A 595 -3.43 18.85 -21.38
C TYR A 595 -2.01 18.41 -21.70
N GLU A 596 -1.29 19.20 -22.50
CA GLU A 596 0.13 18.99 -22.82
C GLU A 596 1.02 19.92 -21.98
N PRO A 597 1.77 19.41 -20.99
CA PRO A 597 2.67 20.24 -20.20
C PRO A 597 3.85 20.73 -21.04
N ASN A 598 4.18 22.00 -20.89
CA ASN A 598 5.27 22.62 -21.65
C ASN A 598 6.62 22.45 -20.93
N PHE A 599 7.46 21.54 -21.41
CA PHE A 599 8.83 21.32 -20.93
C PHE A 599 9.91 22.07 -21.74
N TYR A 600 9.52 23.01 -22.62
CA TYR A 600 10.48 23.82 -23.36
C TYR A 600 11.29 24.73 -22.43
N ARG A 601 12.61 24.79 -22.68
CA ARG A 601 13.57 25.59 -21.90
C ARG A 601 14.82 25.88 -22.72
N ASP A 602 15.48 26.98 -22.39
CA ASP A 602 16.75 27.40 -22.97
C ASP A 602 17.95 26.98 -22.10
N ARG A 603 17.74 26.87 -20.78
CA ARG A 603 18.75 26.43 -19.81
C ARG A 603 18.12 25.63 -18.65
N ASP A 604 18.91 24.73 -18.08
CA ASP A 604 18.58 23.96 -16.89
C ASP A 604 19.36 24.49 -15.68
N GLU A 605 18.66 24.64 -14.55
CA GLU A 605 19.24 24.88 -13.23
C GLU A 605 18.93 23.67 -12.35
N VAL A 606 19.96 22.96 -11.89
CA VAL A 606 19.84 21.74 -11.10
C VAL A 606 20.39 21.99 -9.69
N MET A 607 19.59 21.70 -8.68
CA MET A 607 19.96 21.81 -7.26
C MET A 607 19.50 20.54 -6.53
N ASP A 608 20.39 19.58 -6.32
CA ASP A 608 20.12 18.29 -5.66
C ASP A 608 18.93 17.52 -6.28
N ASN A 609 17.76 17.62 -5.64
CA ASN A 609 16.51 16.97 -6.03
C ASN A 609 15.55 17.89 -6.82
N LEU A 610 16.02 19.08 -7.21
CA LEU A 610 15.27 20.11 -7.92
C LEU A 610 15.85 20.37 -9.31
N LEU A 611 14.99 20.38 -10.32
CA LEU A 611 15.29 20.84 -11.67
C LEU A 611 14.37 22.01 -12.03
N LYS A 612 14.95 23.11 -12.48
CA LYS A 612 14.22 24.23 -13.08
C LYS A 612 14.62 24.38 -14.54
N GLY A 613 13.62 24.35 -15.42
CA GLY A 613 13.80 24.75 -16.81
C GLY A 613 13.48 26.23 -16.97
N HIS A 614 14.42 27.02 -17.47
CA HIS A 614 14.21 28.46 -17.71
C HIS A 614 13.91 28.74 -19.19
N ARG A 615 13.02 29.71 -19.45
CA ARG A 615 12.77 30.30 -20.78
C ARG A 615 13.13 31.80 -20.70
N GLY A 616 14.26 32.18 -21.30
CA GLY A 616 14.90 33.46 -21.02
C GLY A 616 15.22 33.63 -19.52
N ASP A 617 14.67 34.67 -18.90
CA ASP A 617 14.85 34.98 -17.48
C ASP A 617 13.72 34.47 -16.57
N GLN A 618 12.73 33.76 -17.13
CA GLN A 618 11.62 33.20 -16.39
C GLN A 618 11.78 31.70 -16.18
N ILE A 619 11.27 31.19 -15.07
CA ILE A 619 11.13 29.75 -14.84
C ILE A 619 9.94 29.26 -15.67
N GLY A 620 10.20 28.37 -16.63
CA GLY A 620 9.17 27.71 -17.44
C GLY A 620 8.53 26.54 -16.69
N PHE A 621 9.33 25.75 -15.98
CA PHE A 621 8.85 24.69 -15.11
C PHE A 621 9.84 24.35 -13.99
N GLU A 622 9.33 23.63 -12.99
CA GLU A 622 10.03 23.11 -11.84
C GLU A 622 9.62 21.65 -11.62
N LEU A 623 10.61 20.80 -11.36
CA LEU A 623 10.43 19.41 -10.99
C LEU A 623 11.21 19.13 -9.71
N GLN A 624 10.57 18.55 -8.70
CA GLN A 624 11.19 18.21 -7.43
C GLN A 624 10.90 16.76 -7.05
N LEU A 625 11.95 16.01 -6.70
CA LEU A 625 11.82 14.69 -6.10
C LEU A 625 11.74 14.79 -4.57
N ASP A 626 10.81 14.06 -3.96
CA ASP A 626 10.82 13.88 -2.51
C ASP A 626 11.61 12.64 -2.07
N ASP A 627 11.64 12.42 -0.75
CA ASP A 627 12.28 11.29 -0.09
C ASP A 627 11.71 9.92 -0.51
N GLN A 628 10.50 9.89 -1.07
CA GLN A 628 9.83 8.70 -1.57
C GLN A 628 9.97 8.53 -3.10
N ASN A 629 10.83 9.33 -3.74
CA ASN A 629 10.99 9.40 -5.20
C ASN A 629 9.70 9.82 -5.95
N ARG A 630 8.75 10.51 -5.27
CA ARG A 630 7.60 11.11 -5.95
C ARG A 630 8.05 12.43 -6.57
N VAL A 631 7.48 12.76 -7.72
CA VAL A 631 7.84 13.94 -8.51
C VAL A 631 6.73 14.96 -8.38
N MET A 632 7.05 16.12 -7.79
CA MET A 632 6.23 17.32 -7.87
C MET A 632 6.62 18.11 -9.13
N PHE A 633 5.64 18.53 -9.90
CA PHE A 633 5.80 19.29 -11.13
C PHE A 633 4.97 20.57 -11.06
N ARG A 634 5.57 21.67 -11.49
CA ARG A 634 4.91 22.96 -11.73
C ARG A 634 5.37 23.51 -13.07
N SER A 635 4.45 24.04 -13.86
CA SER A 635 4.78 24.86 -15.03
C SER A 635 4.11 26.22 -14.96
N TRP A 636 4.74 27.20 -15.59
CA TRP A 636 4.24 28.56 -15.69
C TRP A 636 3.97 28.92 -17.15
N GLY A 637 2.93 29.72 -17.39
CA GLY A 637 2.59 30.25 -18.70
C GLY A 637 3.43 31.45 -19.09
N GLU A 638 3.21 31.99 -20.29
CA GLU A 638 3.90 33.20 -20.79
C GLU A 638 3.60 34.45 -19.95
N ASN A 639 2.45 34.46 -19.26
CA ASN A 639 2.06 35.53 -18.34
C ASN A 639 2.69 35.39 -16.94
N GLY A 640 3.50 34.36 -16.69
CA GLY A 640 4.09 34.06 -15.39
C GLY A 640 3.13 33.46 -14.35
N GLY A 641 1.86 33.20 -14.73
CA GLY A 641 0.92 32.44 -13.92
C GLY A 641 1.25 30.95 -13.94
N ILE A 642 0.82 30.20 -12.92
CA ILE A 642 0.91 28.74 -12.93
C ILE A 642 -0.07 28.21 -13.98
N ASP A 643 0.39 27.29 -14.82
CA ASP A 643 -0.42 26.60 -15.84
C ASP A 643 -0.79 25.18 -15.41
N CYS A 644 0.13 24.47 -14.76
CA CYS A 644 -0.07 23.10 -14.31
C CYS A 644 0.67 22.87 -13.00
N GLU A 645 0.04 22.14 -12.08
CA GLU A 645 0.67 21.61 -10.89
C GLU A 645 0.25 20.16 -10.71
N CYS A 646 1.21 19.24 -10.56
CA CYS A 646 0.88 17.86 -10.25
C CYS A 646 1.92 17.21 -9.35
N LYS A 647 1.50 16.14 -8.68
CA LYS A 647 2.40 15.28 -7.92
C LYS A 647 2.15 13.84 -8.30
N VAL A 648 3.19 13.19 -8.80
CA VAL A 648 3.10 11.88 -9.43
C VAL A 648 4.11 10.91 -8.84
N ASN A 649 3.73 9.63 -8.79
CA ASN A 649 4.60 8.53 -8.43
C ASN A 649 4.69 7.55 -9.62
N PRO A 650 5.71 7.69 -10.48
CA PRO A 650 5.85 6.84 -11.66
C PRO A 650 6.21 5.39 -11.29
N GLY A 651 5.54 4.42 -11.92
CA GLY A 651 5.85 2.99 -11.82
C GLY A 651 5.62 2.27 -13.15
N MET A 652 6.02 1.01 -13.27
CA MET A 652 5.83 0.25 -14.52
C MET A 652 4.36 -0.01 -14.88
N SER A 653 3.53 -0.26 -13.87
CA SER A 653 2.11 -0.59 -14.08
C SER A 653 1.25 0.64 -14.35
N GLY A 654 1.87 1.81 -14.33
CA GLY A 654 1.23 3.11 -14.35
C GLY A 654 1.83 4.06 -13.32
N MET A 655 1.25 5.24 -13.28
CA MET A 655 1.58 6.35 -12.43
C MET A 655 0.42 6.63 -11.48
N ALA A 656 0.70 6.63 -10.17
CA ALA A 656 -0.23 7.20 -9.21
C ALA A 656 -0.11 8.73 -9.24
N VAL A 657 -1.22 9.41 -9.48
CA VAL A 657 -1.34 10.87 -9.48
C VAL A 657 -1.99 11.27 -8.16
N GLU A 658 -1.17 11.76 -7.23
CA GLU A 658 -1.62 12.21 -5.91
C GLU A 658 -2.59 13.37 -6.08
N PHE A 659 -2.21 14.35 -6.91
CA PHE A 659 -3.10 15.38 -7.44
C PHE A 659 -2.60 15.92 -8.78
N LEU A 660 -3.52 16.47 -9.57
CA LEU A 660 -3.25 17.19 -10.81
C LEU A 660 -4.21 18.37 -10.91
N ARG A 661 -3.67 19.56 -11.15
CA ARG A 661 -4.38 20.82 -11.34
C ARG A 661 -3.94 21.49 -12.63
N ILE A 662 -4.88 21.83 -13.50
CA ILE A 662 -4.65 22.67 -14.67
C ILE A 662 -5.29 24.02 -14.43
N TYR A 663 -4.57 25.08 -14.75
CA TYR A 663 -4.98 26.45 -14.56
C TYR A 663 -5.19 27.15 -15.91
N HIS A 664 -6.18 28.03 -15.96
CA HIS A 664 -6.40 28.97 -17.06
C HIS A 664 -6.67 30.35 -16.45
N ASP A 665 -5.88 31.35 -16.82
CA ASP A 665 -5.94 32.70 -16.24
C ASP A 665 -5.89 32.71 -14.70
N GLN A 666 -5.00 31.92 -14.09
CA GLN A 666 -4.83 31.76 -12.63
C GLN A 666 -6.02 31.11 -11.89
N HIS A 667 -7.03 30.63 -12.62
CA HIS A 667 -8.14 29.86 -12.06
C HIS A 667 -7.96 28.37 -12.33
N VAL A 668 -8.27 27.52 -11.35
CA VAL A 668 -8.29 26.06 -11.52
C VAL A 668 -9.38 25.70 -12.53
N HIS A 669 -8.98 25.22 -13.70
CA HIS A 669 -9.85 24.76 -14.77
C HIS A 669 -10.14 23.26 -14.66
N PHE A 670 -9.19 22.49 -14.13
CA PHE A 670 -9.32 21.06 -13.88
C PHE A 670 -8.59 20.68 -12.59
N GLU A 671 -9.19 19.81 -11.77
CA GLU A 671 -8.55 19.21 -10.61
C GLU A 671 -8.97 17.74 -10.47
N THR A 672 -8.01 16.89 -10.13
CA THR A 672 -8.26 15.52 -9.70
C THR A 672 -7.26 15.12 -8.62
N SER A 673 -7.61 14.13 -7.80
CA SER A 673 -6.76 13.61 -6.71
C SER A 673 -6.93 12.10 -6.58
N GLY A 674 -5.83 11.40 -6.25
CA GLY A 674 -5.82 9.94 -6.08
C GLY A 674 -6.11 9.16 -7.37
N ALA A 675 -5.81 9.73 -8.54
CA ALA A 675 -6.01 9.05 -9.82
C ALA A 675 -4.85 8.09 -10.13
N PHE A 676 -5.09 7.10 -10.99
CA PHE A 676 -4.05 6.19 -11.49
C PHE A 676 -4.07 6.17 -13.01
N VAL A 677 -2.94 6.49 -13.64
CA VAL A 677 -2.76 6.57 -15.09
C VAL A 677 -1.87 5.42 -15.53
N ARG A 678 -2.33 4.55 -16.42
CA ARG A 678 -1.57 3.35 -16.83
C ARG A 678 -0.64 3.57 -18.01
#